data_AF-A0A848M627-F1
#
_entry.id   AF-A0A848M627-F1
#
_cell.length_a   1.000
_cell.length_b   1.000
_cell.length_c   1.000
_cell.angle_alpha   90.00
_cell.angle_beta   90.00
_cell.angle_gamma   90.00
#
_symmetry.space_group_name_H-M   'P 1'
#
loop_
_entity.id
_entity.type
_entity.pdbx_description
1 polymer ?
#
loop_
_entity_poly.entity_id
_entity_poly.type
_entity_poly.pdbx_seq_one_letter_code
_entity_poly.pdbx_strand_id
1 'polypeptide(L)'
;MTTPDRNRVTVEIYGTSYKLMGSSNDYMKQVANYVDERMRSISKNHSRLDTPRIAVLAAVQMAEEAVQMQQFQHEVKLLTSERSELRSEVARIQNVLLEQQQRFEEQTGSLEGQLKEQSELASELAAVKDNLTAETQRSKELLQKESQRAAELLKEKQSLQDQLNRKTQEWEKKHKQTVDDLKRQHEQQLQTIQKNHKQTSEQTETGYKRQIQQSEQKQAEMIKGLEQKHAQALEGLEQRYQKEIHQLKENHAQTLTKMKQEYTETVERMKQEHAETVELMELEHTGNVEQLEEGQSRTLLEMEKTYSEKIQELEAGHTHAEHEMQQKHDEAVQKLKTEHSQTVQGMEKQHKQSTSEQEARHITAVQTLEKKLSEQKSSAQRFQSLAEHSEKELSSLKEENNGLKRNLEKTRTDLEAASKELQSVKSQIHAARNQTEQLIQERDRLKQEAVKSEEERRRLQRLVADGNEHSRKLHEDLEQTVNELETWKSLAEERKEELRNMEHRMSQAMESSDAHEEEVLRIREEISTLKEELERQGSGRHTAEQELQDIQLQLEQVEKARAEAHAQEEETRKLYEMLEEEYDTVSLQLEQLRKTSADHEGREHHLGDKLQRAEEEIRQWQEKYEVISQAREQWEQQEEQLTEELGAWRQQIASSKQAQEQLEVENKEVSQQLSELGEQYEVTVHQYRLLQTQQEIHNERTAKLEEEHRKLQDEYAKLQVEYNEWIELIEQDQG
;
A
#
# COMPACT_ATOMS: atom_id res chain seq x y z
N MET A 1 74.17 -3.85 -93.61
CA MET A 1 74.59 -3.50 -94.98
C MET A 1 74.26 -4.66 -95.90
N THR A 2 73.13 -4.57 -96.62
CA THR A 2 72.76 -5.49 -97.70
C THR A 2 72.66 -4.65 -98.97
N THR A 3 73.58 -4.84 -99.91
CA THR A 3 73.48 -4.21 -101.22
C THR A 3 72.39 -4.94 -102.02
N PRO A 4 71.27 -4.29 -102.39
CA PRO A 4 70.22 -4.97 -103.15
C PRO A 4 70.75 -5.33 -104.54
N ASP A 5 70.38 -6.51 -105.05
CA ASP A 5 70.83 -6.99 -106.35
C ASP A 5 70.41 -6.04 -107.48
N ARG A 6 71.40 -5.35 -108.05
CA ARG A 6 71.21 -4.33 -109.09
C ARG A 6 71.06 -4.99 -110.45
N ASN A 7 69.88 -5.55 -110.69
CA ASN A 7 69.52 -6.15 -111.96
C ASN A 7 69.73 -5.17 -113.12
N ARG A 8 70.47 -5.62 -114.14
CA ARG A 8 70.72 -4.86 -115.37
C ARG A 8 69.56 -5.06 -116.34
N VAL A 9 68.80 -4.00 -116.60
CA VAL A 9 67.65 -4.01 -117.51
C VAL A 9 68.00 -3.15 -118.72
N THR A 10 67.78 -3.69 -119.93
CA THR A 10 67.85 -2.87 -121.16
C THR A 10 66.46 -2.30 -121.42
N VAL A 11 66.37 -0.98 -121.53
CA VAL A 11 65.13 -0.24 -121.78
C VAL A 11 65.35 0.73 -122.93
N GLU A 12 64.28 1.07 -123.67
CA GLU A 12 64.33 2.08 -124.71
C GLU A 12 63.77 3.40 -124.19
N ILE A 13 64.49 4.50 -124.39
CA ILE A 13 64.06 5.85 -124.04
C ILE A 13 64.38 6.76 -125.24
N TYR A 14 63.37 7.44 -125.76
CA TYR A 14 63.45 8.37 -126.88
C TYR A 14 64.16 7.80 -128.12
N GLY A 15 63.88 6.53 -128.45
CA GLY A 15 64.48 5.80 -129.57
C GLY A 15 65.91 5.29 -129.33
N THR A 16 66.45 5.43 -128.12
CA THR A 16 67.80 4.96 -127.75
C THR A 16 67.72 3.87 -126.68
N SER A 17 68.41 2.74 -126.89
CA SER A 17 68.49 1.65 -125.92
C SER A 17 69.54 1.92 -124.84
N TYR A 18 69.10 2.05 -123.59
CA TYR A 18 69.95 2.25 -122.41
C TYR A 18 69.97 1.00 -121.52
N LYS A 19 71.12 0.72 -120.90
CA LYS A 19 71.28 -0.37 -119.92
C LYS A 19 71.30 0.23 -118.51
N LEU A 20 70.15 0.24 -117.86
CA LEU A 20 69.97 0.76 -116.51
C LEU A 20 70.19 -0.33 -115.46
N MET A 21 70.43 0.08 -114.22
CA MET A 21 70.60 -0.80 -113.05
C MET A 21 69.61 -0.38 -111.97
N GLY A 22 68.72 -1.27 -111.54
CA GLY A 22 67.68 -0.95 -110.57
C GLY A 22 67.10 -2.18 -109.86
N SER A 23 66.32 -1.92 -108.81
CA SER A 23 65.88 -2.93 -107.83
C SER A 23 64.76 -3.85 -108.29
N SER A 24 63.99 -3.47 -109.32
CA SER A 24 62.90 -4.27 -109.88
C SER A 24 62.77 -4.02 -111.39
N ASN A 25 62.59 -5.10 -112.16
CA ASN A 25 62.59 -5.05 -113.62
C ASN A 25 61.40 -4.23 -114.15
N ASP A 26 60.20 -4.50 -113.66
CA ASP A 26 58.97 -3.86 -114.16
C ASP A 26 58.81 -2.43 -113.63
N TYR A 27 59.31 -2.13 -112.43
CA TYR A 27 59.40 -0.75 -111.95
C TYR A 27 60.38 0.07 -112.81
N MET A 28 61.51 -0.51 -113.22
CA MET A 28 62.44 0.16 -114.15
C MET A 28 61.85 0.36 -115.54
N LYS A 29 61.02 -0.56 -116.05
CA LYS A 29 60.25 -0.33 -117.28
C LYS A 29 59.23 0.82 -117.12
N GLN A 30 58.50 0.85 -116.00
CA GLN A 30 57.55 1.92 -115.72
C GLN A 30 58.23 3.30 -115.64
N VAL A 31 59.37 3.40 -114.94
CA VAL A 31 60.17 4.63 -114.87
C VAL A 31 60.73 5.01 -116.25
N ALA A 32 61.23 4.04 -117.04
CA ALA A 32 61.71 4.31 -118.39
C ALA A 32 60.61 4.82 -119.33
N ASN A 33 59.43 4.20 -119.29
CA ASN A 33 58.24 4.64 -120.03
C ASN A 33 57.80 6.05 -119.61
N TYR A 34 57.85 6.37 -118.31
CA TYR A 34 57.53 7.71 -117.80
C TYR A 34 58.52 8.77 -118.30
N VAL A 35 59.83 8.48 -118.29
CA VAL A 35 60.85 9.36 -118.87
C VAL A 35 60.61 9.55 -120.37
N ASP A 36 60.33 8.47 -121.12
CA ASP A 36 60.06 8.52 -122.56
C ASP A 36 58.80 9.35 -122.88
N GLU A 37 57.70 9.15 -122.14
CA GLU A 37 56.48 9.94 -122.28
C GLU A 37 56.71 11.42 -121.98
N ARG A 38 57.45 11.76 -120.92
CA ARG A 38 57.80 13.14 -120.59
C ARG A 38 58.71 13.79 -121.64
N MET A 39 59.72 13.08 -122.13
CA MET A 39 60.57 13.56 -123.23
C MET A 39 59.77 13.78 -124.52
N ARG A 40 58.84 12.88 -124.88
CA ARG A 40 57.94 13.04 -126.03
C ARG A 40 56.90 14.14 -125.84
N SER A 41 56.45 14.40 -124.62
CA SER A 41 55.53 15.50 -124.30
C SER A 41 56.22 16.85 -124.44
N ILE A 42 57.43 16.97 -123.88
CA ILE A 42 58.26 18.18 -123.99
C ILE A 42 58.65 18.45 -125.46
N SER A 43 59.02 17.43 -126.24
CA SER A 43 59.45 17.61 -127.62
C SER A 43 58.33 17.99 -128.59
N LYS A 44 57.09 17.55 -128.34
CA LYS A 44 55.88 18.07 -129.04
C LYS A 44 55.74 19.59 -128.87
N ASN A 45 55.94 20.08 -127.65
CA ASN A 45 55.75 21.50 -127.33
C ASN A 45 56.97 22.37 -127.69
N HIS A 46 58.17 21.78 -127.74
CA HIS A 46 59.44 22.50 -127.95
C HIS A 46 60.29 21.89 -129.08
N SER A 47 59.70 21.77 -130.28
CA SER A 47 60.28 21.12 -131.47
C SER A 47 61.58 21.73 -132.03
N ARG A 48 62.08 22.84 -131.45
CA ARG A 48 63.37 23.47 -131.78
C ARG A 48 64.51 23.12 -130.81
N LEU A 49 64.26 22.31 -129.78
CA LEU A 49 65.29 21.86 -128.84
C LEU A 49 65.94 20.56 -129.30
N ASP A 50 67.25 20.43 -129.04
CA ASP A 50 68.02 19.21 -129.24
C ASP A 50 67.73 18.17 -128.14
N THR A 51 67.88 16.89 -128.48
CA THR A 51 67.60 15.76 -127.58
C THR A 51 68.26 15.88 -126.18
N PRO A 52 69.53 16.34 -126.03
CA PRO A 52 70.12 16.60 -124.72
C PRO A 52 69.34 17.63 -123.89
N ARG A 53 68.88 18.74 -124.48
CA ARG A 53 68.08 19.74 -123.74
C ARG A 53 66.68 19.25 -123.40
N ILE A 54 66.07 18.45 -124.27
CA ILE A 54 64.79 17.78 -123.99
C ILE A 54 64.94 16.81 -122.81
N ALA A 55 66.03 16.02 -122.78
CA ALA A 55 66.32 15.11 -121.67
C ALA A 55 66.58 15.84 -120.34
N VAL A 56 67.34 16.95 -120.36
CA VAL A 56 67.57 17.79 -119.17
C VAL A 56 66.27 18.42 -118.68
N LEU A 57 65.43 18.96 -119.57
CA LEU A 57 64.16 19.58 -119.16
C LEU A 57 63.17 18.54 -118.61
N ALA A 58 63.14 17.32 -119.17
CA ALA A 58 62.39 16.20 -118.61
C ALA A 58 62.90 15.82 -117.21
N ALA A 59 64.23 15.74 -117.02
CA ALA A 59 64.83 15.44 -115.72
C ALA A 59 64.54 16.53 -114.67
N VAL A 60 64.56 17.81 -115.07
CA VAL A 60 64.19 18.94 -114.19
C VAL A 60 62.71 18.87 -113.81
N GLN A 61 61.80 18.68 -114.77
CA GLN A 61 60.36 18.57 -114.47
C GLN A 61 60.07 17.36 -113.56
N MET A 62 60.72 16.22 -113.79
CA MET A 62 60.58 15.05 -112.93
C MET A 62 61.18 15.26 -111.53
N ALA A 63 62.25 16.04 -111.40
CA ALA A 63 62.82 16.40 -110.10
C ALA A 63 61.91 17.38 -109.34
N GLU A 64 61.31 18.34 -110.03
CA GLU A 64 60.30 19.25 -109.47
C GLU A 64 59.07 18.48 -108.97
N GLU A 65 58.51 17.59 -109.79
CA GLU A 65 57.39 16.71 -109.40
C GLU A 65 57.76 15.81 -108.20
N ALA A 66 59.00 15.32 -108.13
CA ALA A 66 59.48 14.54 -106.99
C ALA A 66 59.62 15.37 -105.70
N VAL A 67 60.06 16.63 -105.79
CA VAL A 67 60.15 17.54 -104.64
C VAL A 67 58.75 17.94 -104.15
N GLN A 68 57.84 18.28 -105.06
CA GLN A 68 56.43 18.54 -104.72
C GLN A 68 55.78 17.31 -104.07
N MET A 69 56.01 16.11 -104.61
CA MET A 69 55.53 14.85 -104.03
C MET A 69 56.12 14.59 -102.62
N GLN A 70 57.38 14.94 -102.36
CA GLN A 70 57.97 14.86 -101.03
C GLN A 70 57.35 15.86 -100.04
N GLN A 71 57.03 17.08 -100.50
CA GLN A 71 56.32 18.08 -99.70
C GLN A 71 54.91 17.60 -99.32
N PHE A 72 54.11 17.14 -100.30
CA PHE A 72 52.80 16.54 -100.03
C PHE A 72 52.88 15.31 -99.11
N GLN A 73 53.90 14.45 -99.27
CA GLN A 73 54.10 13.32 -98.36
C GLN A 73 54.50 13.74 -96.94
N HIS A 74 55.12 14.90 -96.75
CA HIS A 74 55.41 15.45 -95.42
C HIS A 74 54.17 16.07 -94.79
N GLU A 75 53.42 16.87 -95.55
CA GLU A 75 52.15 17.48 -95.16
C GLU A 75 51.11 16.41 -94.76
N VAL A 76 50.91 15.39 -95.61
CA VAL A 76 50.01 14.26 -95.29
C VAL A 76 50.45 13.53 -94.02
N LYS A 77 51.77 13.40 -93.76
CA LYS A 77 52.26 12.80 -92.51
C LYS A 77 51.89 13.67 -91.30
N LEU A 78 52.16 14.97 -91.35
CA LEU A 78 51.81 15.93 -90.29
C LEU A 78 50.31 15.90 -89.98
N LEU A 79 49.47 16.01 -91.02
CA LEU A 79 48.01 15.89 -90.90
C LEU A 79 47.57 14.53 -90.34
N THR A 80 48.27 13.43 -90.60
CA THR A 80 47.97 12.14 -89.96
C THR A 80 48.39 12.04 -88.50
N SER A 81 49.49 12.69 -88.08
CA SER A 81 49.85 12.82 -86.65
C SER A 81 48.83 13.69 -85.91
N GLU A 82 48.52 14.88 -86.40
CA GLU A 82 47.51 15.78 -85.83
C GLU A 82 46.14 15.09 -85.71
N ARG A 83 45.71 14.38 -86.76
CA ARG A 83 44.45 13.61 -86.74
C ARG A 83 44.52 12.39 -85.79
N SER A 84 45.71 11.91 -85.41
CA SER A 84 45.86 10.86 -84.40
C SER A 84 45.81 11.44 -82.98
N GLU A 85 46.43 12.60 -82.76
CA GLU A 85 46.40 13.34 -81.49
C GLU A 85 44.99 13.84 -81.18
N LEU A 86 44.31 14.47 -82.14
CA LEU A 86 42.91 14.89 -82.02
C LEU A 86 41.97 13.70 -81.75
N ARG A 87 42.25 12.51 -82.29
CA ARG A 87 41.48 11.29 -81.97
C ARG A 87 41.75 10.79 -80.56
N SER A 88 42.99 10.84 -80.09
CA SER A 88 43.35 10.53 -78.70
C SER A 88 42.66 11.49 -77.73
N GLU A 89 42.62 12.78 -78.07
CA GLU A 89 42.01 13.81 -77.23
C GLU A 89 40.47 13.73 -77.21
N VAL A 90 39.83 13.46 -78.36
CA VAL A 90 38.39 13.17 -78.39
C VAL A 90 38.05 11.93 -77.57
N ALA A 91 38.85 10.87 -77.63
CA ALA A 91 38.65 9.68 -76.78
C ALA A 91 38.84 10.00 -75.29
N ARG A 92 39.83 10.84 -74.94
CA ARG A 92 40.06 11.31 -73.56
C ARG A 92 38.85 12.09 -73.03
N ILE A 93 38.32 13.02 -73.83
CA ILE A 93 37.12 13.82 -73.49
C ILE A 93 35.88 12.92 -73.37
N GLN A 94 35.70 11.94 -74.26
CA GLN A 94 34.59 10.98 -74.19
C GLN A 94 34.62 10.14 -72.91
N ASN A 95 35.80 9.65 -72.49
CA ASN A 95 35.95 8.91 -71.23
C ASN A 95 35.63 9.78 -70.00
N VAL A 96 36.13 11.03 -69.96
CA VAL A 96 35.83 11.96 -68.86
C VAL A 96 34.33 12.30 -68.79
N LEU A 97 33.67 12.45 -69.95
CA LEU A 97 32.23 12.67 -70.00
C LEU A 97 31.44 11.46 -69.48
N LEU A 98 31.86 10.24 -69.84
CA LEU A 98 31.26 9.00 -69.37
C LEU A 98 31.44 8.82 -67.84
N GLU A 99 32.63 9.08 -67.31
CA GLU A 99 32.89 9.07 -65.86
C GLU A 99 32.02 10.09 -65.12
N GLN A 100 31.79 11.28 -65.69
CA GLN A 100 30.88 12.26 -65.10
C GLN A 100 29.43 11.78 -65.13
N GLN A 101 28.95 11.20 -66.25
CA GLN A 101 27.60 10.64 -66.32
C GLN A 101 27.40 9.52 -65.29
N GLN A 102 28.34 8.59 -65.17
CA GLN A 102 28.27 7.51 -64.19
C GLN A 102 28.24 8.03 -62.75
N ARG A 103 29.06 9.03 -62.40
CA ARG A 103 29.00 9.66 -61.07
C ARG A 103 27.68 10.39 -60.80
N PHE A 104 27.06 11.00 -61.82
CA PHE A 104 25.72 11.58 -61.66
C PHE A 104 24.67 10.49 -61.47
N GLU A 105 24.71 9.39 -62.23
CA GLU A 105 23.79 8.25 -62.07
C GLU A 105 23.93 7.60 -60.68
N GLU A 106 25.16 7.38 -60.20
CA GLU A 106 25.46 6.91 -58.83
C GLU A 106 24.93 7.87 -57.76
N GLN A 107 25.13 9.18 -57.92
CA GLN A 107 24.61 10.19 -56.99
C GLN A 107 23.08 10.24 -56.99
N THR A 108 22.41 10.19 -58.15
CA THR A 108 20.95 10.15 -58.22
C THR A 108 20.39 8.86 -57.64
N GLY A 109 21.02 7.71 -57.91
CA GLY A 109 20.61 6.42 -57.34
C GLY A 109 20.76 6.37 -55.83
N SER A 110 21.83 6.96 -55.28
CA SER A 110 22.04 7.11 -53.84
C SER A 110 20.98 8.01 -53.19
N LEU A 111 20.68 9.16 -53.80
CA LEU A 111 19.65 10.08 -53.33
C LEU A 111 18.23 9.49 -53.43
N GLU A 112 17.91 8.76 -54.51
CA GLU A 112 16.64 8.03 -54.62
C GLU A 112 16.53 6.90 -53.60
N GLY A 113 17.63 6.22 -53.28
CA GLY A 113 17.70 5.24 -52.20
C GLY A 113 17.38 5.86 -50.85
N GLN A 114 18.09 6.94 -50.48
CA GLN A 114 17.85 7.69 -49.24
C GLN A 114 16.43 8.26 -49.16
N LEU A 115 15.85 8.73 -50.28
CA LEU A 115 14.49 9.25 -50.31
C LEU A 115 13.44 8.15 -50.09
N LYS A 116 13.65 6.95 -50.66
CA LYS A 116 12.80 5.77 -50.41
C LYS A 116 12.90 5.34 -48.95
N GLU A 117 14.11 5.18 -48.43
CA GLU A 117 14.39 4.76 -47.05
C GLU A 117 13.76 5.75 -46.04
N GLN A 118 13.87 7.06 -46.27
CA GLN A 118 13.16 8.07 -45.47
C GLN A 118 11.62 7.99 -45.61
N SER A 119 11.09 7.68 -46.79
CA SER A 119 9.64 7.54 -46.99
C SER A 119 9.06 6.29 -46.32
N GLU A 120 9.82 5.20 -46.30
CA GLU A 120 9.47 3.96 -45.61
C GLU A 120 9.53 4.18 -44.09
N LEU A 121 10.60 4.80 -43.58
CA LEU A 121 10.72 5.16 -42.16
C LEU A 121 9.62 6.14 -41.70
N ALA A 122 9.21 7.08 -42.55
CA ALA A 122 8.09 7.98 -42.28
C ALA A 122 6.73 7.25 -42.27
N SER A 123 6.56 6.24 -43.12
CA SER A 123 5.37 5.37 -43.14
C SER A 123 5.30 4.50 -41.88
N GLU A 124 6.41 3.91 -41.44
CA GLU A 124 6.50 3.17 -40.19
C GLU A 124 6.24 4.07 -38.97
N LEU A 125 6.82 5.28 -38.91
CA LEU A 125 6.54 6.26 -37.85
C LEU A 125 5.07 6.67 -37.81
N ALA A 126 4.40 6.81 -38.96
CA ALA A 126 2.97 7.08 -39.02
C ALA A 126 2.16 5.89 -38.45
N ALA A 127 2.47 4.66 -38.88
CA ALA A 127 1.79 3.46 -38.38
C ALA A 127 2.02 3.22 -36.87
N VAL A 128 3.22 3.50 -36.35
CA VAL A 128 3.51 3.43 -34.91
C VAL A 128 2.72 4.50 -34.14
N LYS A 129 2.62 5.72 -34.66
CA LYS A 129 1.84 6.82 -34.06
C LYS A 129 0.33 6.53 -34.05
N ASP A 130 -0.20 5.95 -35.12
CA ASP A 130 -1.62 5.58 -35.22
C ASP A 130 -1.95 4.41 -34.28
N ASN A 131 -1.04 3.43 -34.13
CA ASN A 131 -1.18 2.38 -33.12
C ASN A 131 -1.11 2.94 -31.69
N LEU A 132 -0.17 3.84 -31.39
CA LEU A 132 -0.02 4.44 -30.05
C LEU A 132 -1.24 5.32 -29.68
N THR A 133 -1.80 6.06 -30.64
CA THR A 133 -3.04 6.81 -30.41
C THR A 133 -4.25 5.88 -30.24
N ALA A 134 -4.32 4.76 -30.96
CA ALA A 134 -5.34 3.74 -30.74
C ALA A 134 -5.22 3.06 -29.36
N GLU A 135 -4.01 2.73 -28.89
CA GLU A 135 -3.80 2.11 -27.58
C GLU A 135 -4.07 3.06 -26.40
N THR A 136 -3.67 4.33 -26.52
CA THR A 136 -3.98 5.35 -25.50
C THR A 136 -5.48 5.64 -25.45
N GLN A 137 -6.18 5.68 -26.59
CA GLN A 137 -7.64 5.76 -26.65
C GLN A 137 -8.31 4.54 -25.98
N ARG A 138 -7.85 3.32 -26.29
CA ARG A 138 -8.32 2.07 -25.66
C ARG A 138 -8.15 2.06 -24.15
N SER A 139 -6.97 2.48 -23.68
CA SER A 139 -6.63 2.55 -22.27
C SER A 139 -7.54 3.54 -21.53
N LYS A 140 -7.83 4.69 -22.15
CA LYS A 140 -8.77 5.69 -21.62
C LYS A 140 -10.20 5.18 -21.52
N GLU A 141 -10.70 4.45 -22.53
CA GLU A 141 -12.01 3.78 -22.45
C GLU A 141 -12.07 2.73 -21.35
N LEU A 142 -11.00 1.96 -21.15
CA LEU A 142 -10.94 0.90 -20.15
C LEU A 142 -10.93 1.50 -18.73
N LEU A 143 -10.15 2.56 -18.52
CA LEU A 143 -10.15 3.35 -17.29
C LEU A 143 -11.53 4.00 -17.01
N GLN A 144 -12.24 4.45 -18.06
CA GLN A 144 -13.58 4.99 -17.92
C GLN A 144 -14.61 3.90 -17.51
N LYS A 145 -14.48 2.68 -18.05
CA LYS A 145 -15.34 1.54 -17.68
C LYS A 145 -15.09 1.08 -16.25
N GLU A 146 -13.83 0.95 -15.81
CA GLU A 146 -13.53 0.56 -14.44
C GLU A 146 -13.85 1.66 -13.41
N SER A 147 -13.73 2.95 -13.74
CA SER A 147 -14.20 4.03 -12.85
C SER A 147 -15.73 4.11 -12.74
N GLN A 148 -16.47 3.83 -13.83
CA GLN A 148 -17.94 3.64 -13.76
C GLN A 148 -18.31 2.46 -12.87
N ARG A 149 -17.65 1.31 -13.04
CA ARG A 149 -17.85 0.10 -12.24
C ARG A 149 -17.54 0.31 -10.76
N ALA A 150 -16.47 1.04 -10.44
CA ALA A 150 -16.14 1.42 -9.06
C ALA A 150 -17.22 2.32 -8.43
N ALA A 151 -17.81 3.23 -9.19
CA ALA A 151 -18.92 4.07 -8.74
C ALA A 151 -20.23 3.27 -8.54
N GLU A 152 -20.47 2.23 -9.34
CA GLU A 152 -21.58 1.29 -9.14
C GLU A 152 -21.40 0.43 -7.88
N LEU A 153 -20.21 -0.15 -7.69
CA LEU A 153 -19.86 -0.91 -6.48
C LEU A 153 -19.93 -0.05 -5.20
N LEU A 154 -19.59 1.25 -5.29
CA LEU A 154 -19.77 2.20 -4.19
C LEU A 154 -21.24 2.42 -3.83
N LYS A 155 -22.13 2.56 -4.82
CA LYS A 155 -23.58 2.66 -4.60
C LYS A 155 -24.15 1.37 -4.04
N GLU A 156 -23.71 0.21 -4.54
CA GLU A 156 -24.13 -1.10 -4.03
C GLU A 156 -23.71 -1.25 -2.56
N LYS A 157 -22.44 -0.97 -2.23
CA LYS A 157 -21.92 -0.95 -0.86
C LYS A 157 -22.72 -0.01 0.05
N GLN A 158 -23.04 1.21 -0.40
CA GLN A 158 -23.90 2.13 0.36
C GLN A 158 -25.30 1.55 0.59
N SER A 159 -25.92 0.95 -0.43
CA SER A 159 -27.25 0.34 -0.30
C SER A 159 -27.27 -0.87 0.65
N LEU A 160 -26.18 -1.65 0.71
CA LEU A 160 -26.00 -2.75 1.64
C LEU A 160 -25.71 -2.26 3.07
N GLN A 161 -24.94 -1.19 3.22
CA GLN A 161 -24.71 -0.52 4.51
C GLN A 161 -26.04 0.00 5.09
N ASP A 162 -26.88 0.64 4.26
CA ASP A 162 -28.21 1.12 4.68
C ASP A 162 -29.16 -0.03 5.04
N GLN A 163 -29.15 -1.13 4.28
CA GLN A 163 -29.92 -2.33 4.62
C GLN A 163 -29.47 -2.97 5.94
N LEU A 164 -28.15 -3.02 6.19
CA LEU A 164 -27.59 -3.52 7.45
C LEU A 164 -27.98 -2.61 8.61
N ASN A 165 -27.79 -1.29 8.47
CA ASN A 165 -28.17 -0.29 9.48
C ASN A 165 -29.67 -0.38 9.83
N ARG A 166 -30.56 -0.56 8.85
CA ARG A 166 -32.01 -0.77 9.08
C ARG A 166 -32.27 -2.07 9.86
N LYS A 167 -31.65 -3.18 9.47
CA LYS A 167 -31.77 -4.47 10.19
C LYS A 167 -31.26 -4.37 11.63
N THR A 168 -30.15 -3.67 11.87
CA THR A 168 -29.64 -3.41 13.23
C THR A 168 -30.64 -2.60 14.04
N GLN A 169 -31.17 -1.50 13.52
CA GLN A 169 -32.18 -0.69 14.21
C GLN A 169 -33.51 -1.43 14.46
N GLU A 170 -33.93 -2.32 13.56
CA GLU A 170 -35.08 -3.20 13.78
C GLU A 170 -34.80 -4.23 14.88
N TRP A 171 -33.59 -4.79 14.92
CA TRP A 171 -33.18 -5.75 15.94
C TRP A 171 -33.04 -5.08 17.32
N GLU A 172 -32.41 -3.91 17.40
CA GLU A 172 -32.35 -3.07 18.61
C GLU A 172 -33.75 -2.74 19.14
N LYS A 173 -34.69 -2.33 18.27
CA LYS A 173 -36.08 -2.06 18.67
C LYS A 173 -36.78 -3.30 19.21
N LYS A 174 -36.66 -4.45 18.52
CA LYS A 174 -37.21 -5.74 18.98
C LYS A 174 -36.58 -6.17 20.30
N HIS A 175 -35.27 -6.08 20.43
CA HIS A 175 -34.56 -6.48 21.64
C HIS A 175 -34.94 -5.59 22.83
N LYS A 176 -35.01 -4.26 22.63
CA LYS A 176 -35.53 -3.33 23.64
C LYS A 176 -36.98 -3.66 24.06
N GLN A 177 -37.86 -3.97 23.11
CA GLN A 177 -39.22 -4.43 23.41
C GLN A 177 -39.20 -5.70 24.28
N THR A 178 -38.45 -6.74 23.89
CA THR A 178 -38.34 -7.96 24.70
C THR A 178 -37.78 -7.73 26.10
N VAL A 179 -36.82 -6.81 26.25
CA VAL A 179 -36.23 -6.44 27.54
C VAL A 179 -37.21 -5.65 28.41
N ASP A 180 -37.97 -4.72 27.83
CA ASP A 180 -38.96 -3.94 28.57
C ASP A 180 -40.21 -4.77 28.93
N ASP A 181 -40.58 -5.77 28.13
CA ASP A 181 -41.63 -6.74 28.47
C ASP A 181 -41.18 -7.79 29.49
N LEU A 182 -39.91 -8.25 29.44
CA LEU A 182 -39.32 -9.08 30.51
C LEU A 182 -39.28 -8.33 31.86
N LYS A 183 -38.91 -7.04 31.87
CA LYS A 183 -38.99 -6.20 33.08
C LYS A 183 -40.41 -6.14 33.63
N ARG A 184 -41.42 -5.94 32.78
CA ARG A 184 -42.84 -5.94 33.20
C ARG A 184 -43.26 -7.28 33.80
N GLN A 185 -42.85 -8.40 33.20
CA GLN A 185 -43.13 -9.73 33.75
C GLN A 185 -42.48 -9.93 35.11
N HIS A 186 -41.20 -9.55 35.27
CA HIS A 186 -40.51 -9.64 36.56
C HIS A 186 -41.08 -8.68 37.61
N GLU A 187 -41.52 -7.48 37.22
CA GLU A 187 -42.18 -6.53 38.14
C GLU A 187 -43.56 -7.06 38.59
N GLN A 188 -44.34 -7.67 37.70
CA GLN A 188 -45.59 -8.38 38.04
C GLN A 188 -45.33 -9.60 38.94
N GLN A 189 -44.28 -10.38 38.68
CA GLN A 189 -43.84 -11.48 39.56
C GLN A 189 -43.46 -10.97 40.94
N LEU A 190 -42.64 -9.91 41.03
CA LEU A 190 -42.24 -9.30 42.30
C LEU A 190 -43.44 -8.74 43.09
N GLN A 191 -44.37 -8.05 42.43
CA GLN A 191 -45.62 -7.59 43.07
C GLN A 191 -46.48 -8.76 43.56
N THR A 192 -46.54 -9.87 42.81
CA THR A 192 -47.27 -11.08 43.20
C THR A 192 -46.60 -11.77 44.40
N ILE A 193 -45.27 -11.89 44.39
CA ILE A 193 -44.48 -12.44 45.50
C ILE A 193 -44.62 -11.56 46.74
N GLN A 194 -44.55 -10.23 46.62
CA GLN A 194 -44.76 -9.30 47.73
C GLN A 194 -46.18 -9.39 48.30
N LYS A 195 -47.21 -9.48 47.45
CA LYS A 195 -48.60 -9.65 47.87
C LYS A 195 -48.79 -10.98 48.62
N ASN A 196 -48.30 -12.08 48.05
CA ASN A 196 -48.38 -13.41 48.66
C ASN A 196 -47.61 -13.45 49.99
N HIS A 197 -46.38 -12.90 50.02
CA HIS A 197 -45.58 -12.83 51.23
C HIS A 197 -46.27 -12.01 52.33
N LYS A 198 -46.84 -10.85 51.99
CA LYS A 198 -47.66 -10.05 52.92
C LYS A 198 -48.85 -10.84 53.45
N GLN A 199 -49.59 -11.54 52.60
CA GLN A 199 -50.71 -12.39 53.02
C GLN A 199 -50.25 -13.54 53.93
N THR A 200 -49.12 -14.20 53.64
CA THR A 200 -48.55 -15.22 54.54
C THR A 200 -48.07 -14.63 55.87
N SER A 201 -47.52 -13.42 55.87
CA SER A 201 -47.13 -12.70 57.09
C SER A 201 -48.35 -12.39 57.96
N GLU A 202 -49.40 -11.82 57.37
CA GLU A 202 -50.69 -11.54 58.05
C GLU A 202 -51.35 -12.83 58.58
N GLN A 203 -51.27 -13.95 57.85
CA GLN A 203 -51.74 -15.28 58.29
C GLN A 203 -50.90 -15.84 59.44
N THR A 204 -49.56 -15.72 59.41
CA THR A 204 -48.71 -16.16 60.53
C THR A 204 -48.88 -15.27 61.76
N GLU A 205 -48.97 -13.96 61.62
CA GLU A 205 -49.28 -13.04 62.73
C GLU A 205 -50.62 -13.36 63.38
N THR A 206 -51.68 -13.60 62.60
CA THR A 206 -53.00 -13.97 63.14
C THR A 206 -52.99 -15.38 63.75
N GLY A 207 -52.21 -16.31 63.21
CA GLY A 207 -51.92 -17.60 63.83
C GLY A 207 -51.26 -17.48 65.20
N TYR A 208 -50.15 -16.72 65.30
CA TYR A 208 -49.45 -16.49 66.57
C TYR A 208 -50.34 -15.74 67.58
N LYS A 209 -51.05 -14.68 67.17
CA LYS A 209 -52.02 -13.98 68.05
C LYS A 209 -53.08 -14.93 68.61
N ARG A 210 -53.57 -15.88 67.79
CA ARG A 210 -54.54 -16.90 68.22
C ARG A 210 -53.94 -17.94 69.17
N GLN A 211 -52.69 -18.37 68.95
CA GLN A 211 -51.97 -19.26 69.87
C GLN A 211 -51.69 -18.58 71.21
N ILE A 212 -51.29 -17.30 71.21
CA ILE A 212 -51.10 -16.49 72.43
C ILE A 212 -52.42 -16.43 73.21
N GLN A 213 -53.53 -16.02 72.58
CA GLN A 213 -54.85 -15.98 73.22
C GLN A 213 -55.29 -17.34 73.80
N GLN A 214 -55.03 -18.45 73.08
CA GLN A 214 -55.31 -19.79 73.61
C GLN A 214 -54.41 -20.18 74.80
N SER A 215 -53.17 -19.70 74.84
CA SER A 215 -52.28 -19.89 75.99
C SER A 215 -52.68 -19.04 77.19
N GLU A 216 -53.10 -17.80 76.97
CA GLU A 216 -53.64 -16.88 77.98
C GLU A 216 -54.94 -17.43 78.59
N GLN A 217 -55.85 -17.95 77.76
CA GLN A 217 -57.07 -18.61 78.23
C GLN A 217 -56.75 -19.84 79.10
N LYS A 218 -55.85 -20.72 78.66
CA LYS A 218 -55.41 -21.89 79.45
C LYS A 218 -54.74 -21.48 80.76
N GLN A 219 -53.95 -20.40 80.76
CA GLN A 219 -53.35 -19.85 81.99
C GLN A 219 -54.43 -19.29 82.94
N ALA A 220 -55.42 -18.56 82.41
CA ALA A 220 -56.54 -18.04 83.22
C ALA A 220 -57.41 -19.17 83.81
N GLU A 221 -57.68 -20.23 83.06
CA GLU A 221 -58.36 -21.44 83.55
C GLU A 221 -57.54 -22.15 84.63
N MET A 222 -56.23 -22.29 84.43
CA MET A 222 -55.30 -22.88 85.41
C MET A 222 -55.22 -22.06 86.70
N ILE A 223 -55.15 -20.73 86.61
CA ILE A 223 -55.17 -19.80 87.75
C ILE A 223 -56.49 -19.93 88.50
N LYS A 224 -57.63 -19.89 87.79
CA LYS A 224 -58.96 -20.04 88.41
C LYS A 224 -59.15 -21.40 89.09
N GLY A 225 -58.57 -22.47 88.53
CA GLY A 225 -58.52 -23.79 89.16
C GLY A 225 -57.61 -23.87 90.39
N LEU A 226 -56.55 -23.06 90.45
CA LEU A 226 -55.72 -22.89 91.65
C LEU A 226 -56.44 -22.05 92.71
N GLU A 227 -57.08 -20.94 92.33
CA GLU A 227 -57.91 -20.11 93.22
C GLU A 227 -59.00 -20.93 93.91
N GLN A 228 -59.72 -21.79 93.17
CA GLN A 228 -60.71 -22.71 93.74
C GLN A 228 -60.10 -23.69 94.75
N LYS A 229 -58.91 -24.25 94.46
CA LYS A 229 -58.19 -25.13 95.40
C LYS A 229 -57.72 -24.37 96.65
N HIS A 230 -57.25 -23.13 96.49
CA HIS A 230 -56.87 -22.28 97.62
C HIS A 230 -58.09 -21.87 98.47
N ALA A 231 -59.24 -21.58 97.86
CA ALA A 231 -60.48 -21.32 98.58
C ALA A 231 -60.95 -22.54 99.39
N GLN A 232 -60.95 -23.74 98.79
CA GLN A 232 -61.26 -24.99 99.50
C GLN A 232 -60.27 -25.30 100.63
N ALA A 233 -58.98 -25.00 100.44
CA ALA A 233 -57.96 -25.15 101.48
C ALA A 233 -58.12 -24.14 102.63
N LEU A 234 -58.53 -22.90 102.32
CA LEU A 234 -58.86 -21.86 103.30
C LEU A 234 -60.11 -22.22 104.09
N GLU A 235 -61.19 -22.66 103.44
CA GLU A 235 -62.41 -23.13 104.11
C GLU A 235 -62.09 -24.33 105.03
N GLY A 236 -61.26 -25.27 104.56
CA GLY A 236 -60.77 -26.38 105.37
C GLY A 236 -59.88 -25.97 106.55
N LEU A 237 -59.24 -24.79 106.48
CA LEU A 237 -58.48 -24.18 107.58
C LEU A 237 -59.40 -23.43 108.55
N GLU A 238 -60.38 -22.68 108.06
CA GLU A 238 -61.41 -22.05 108.91
C GLU A 238 -62.20 -23.10 109.69
N GLN A 239 -62.59 -24.21 109.07
CA GLN A 239 -63.26 -25.32 109.76
C GLN A 239 -62.37 -26.00 110.82
N ARG A 240 -61.03 -25.94 110.69
CA ARG A 240 -60.10 -26.38 111.75
C ARG A 240 -60.02 -25.36 112.87
N TYR A 241 -59.79 -24.08 112.56
CA TYR A 241 -59.75 -23.01 113.56
C TYR A 241 -61.07 -22.88 114.33
N GLN A 242 -62.23 -23.05 113.69
CA GLN A 242 -63.51 -23.08 114.39
C GLN A 242 -63.62 -24.24 115.39
N LYS A 243 -63.06 -25.42 115.07
CA LYS A 243 -63.00 -26.57 116.00
C LYS A 243 -62.03 -26.32 117.15
N GLU A 244 -60.83 -25.80 116.88
CA GLU A 244 -59.86 -25.42 117.90
C GLU A 244 -60.40 -24.33 118.83
N ILE A 245 -61.08 -23.31 118.29
CA ILE A 245 -61.78 -22.28 119.07
C ILE A 245 -62.92 -22.87 119.90
N HIS A 246 -63.62 -23.91 119.42
CA HIS A 246 -64.64 -24.60 120.20
C HIS A 246 -64.02 -25.37 121.37
N GLN A 247 -62.94 -26.13 121.15
CA GLN A 247 -62.21 -26.84 122.20
C GLN A 247 -61.56 -25.87 123.20
N LEU A 248 -61.04 -24.72 122.74
CA LEU A 248 -60.56 -23.65 123.61
C LEU A 248 -61.69 -23.06 124.47
N LYS A 249 -62.89 -22.83 123.90
CA LYS A 249 -64.06 -22.37 124.67
C LYS A 249 -64.53 -23.41 125.68
N GLU A 250 -64.50 -24.69 125.35
CA GLU A 250 -64.88 -25.77 126.25
C GLU A 250 -63.86 -25.94 127.40
N ASN A 251 -62.56 -25.95 127.09
CA ASN A 251 -61.48 -25.92 128.09
C ASN A 251 -61.52 -24.65 128.96
N HIS A 252 -61.90 -23.50 128.38
CA HIS A 252 -62.07 -22.26 129.12
C HIS A 252 -63.31 -22.27 130.00
N ALA A 253 -64.41 -22.91 129.58
CA ALA A 253 -65.58 -23.14 130.42
C ALA A 253 -65.24 -24.05 131.61
N GLN A 254 -64.47 -25.12 131.38
CA GLN A 254 -64.00 -26.04 132.43
C GLN A 254 -63.01 -25.41 133.42
N THR A 255 -62.18 -24.45 132.97
CA THR A 255 -61.33 -23.68 133.89
C THR A 255 -62.11 -22.56 134.59
N LEU A 256 -63.09 -21.93 133.95
CA LEU A 256 -64.00 -20.98 134.58
C LEU A 256 -64.90 -21.62 135.65
N THR A 257 -65.30 -22.89 135.54
CA THR A 257 -66.03 -23.57 136.62
C THR A 257 -65.15 -23.84 137.84
N LYS A 258 -63.91 -24.33 137.64
CA LYS A 258 -62.92 -24.49 138.73
C LYS A 258 -62.61 -23.15 139.41
N MET A 259 -62.27 -22.14 138.62
CA MET A 259 -61.95 -20.80 139.11
C MET A 259 -63.15 -20.15 139.82
N LYS A 260 -64.40 -20.46 139.43
CA LYS A 260 -65.60 -20.01 140.17
C LYS A 260 -65.76 -20.70 141.53
N GLN A 261 -65.37 -21.97 141.68
CA GLN A 261 -65.36 -22.63 142.99
C GLN A 261 -64.31 -21.99 143.91
N GLU A 262 -63.09 -21.79 143.41
CA GLU A 262 -62.00 -21.08 144.10
C GLU A 262 -62.39 -19.63 144.46
N TYR A 263 -63.13 -18.92 143.58
CA TYR A 263 -63.67 -17.60 143.88
C TYR A 263 -64.80 -17.61 144.91
N THR A 264 -65.67 -18.62 144.97
CA THR A 264 -66.67 -18.71 146.06
C THR A 264 -66.01 -18.92 147.42
N GLU A 265 -64.95 -19.73 147.50
CA GLU A 265 -64.20 -19.97 148.74
C GLU A 265 -63.38 -18.74 149.17
N THR A 266 -62.77 -18.02 148.24
CA THR A 266 -61.98 -16.81 148.54
C THR A 266 -62.83 -15.56 148.80
N VAL A 267 -64.05 -15.46 148.26
CA VAL A 267 -64.99 -14.35 148.57
C VAL A 267 -65.59 -14.48 149.96
N GLU A 268 -65.83 -15.69 150.47
CA GLU A 268 -66.16 -15.90 151.89
C GLU A 268 -65.02 -15.41 152.80
N ARG A 269 -63.76 -15.68 152.44
CA ARG A 269 -62.60 -15.20 153.21
C ARG A 269 -62.41 -13.68 153.13
N MET A 270 -62.46 -13.08 151.94
CA MET A 270 -62.27 -11.63 151.80
C MET A 270 -63.40 -10.81 152.45
N LYS A 271 -64.60 -11.36 152.66
CA LYS A 271 -65.62 -10.70 153.49
C LYS A 271 -65.22 -10.55 154.97
N GLN A 272 -64.27 -11.33 155.46
CA GLN A 272 -63.69 -11.16 156.81
C GLN A 272 -62.53 -10.15 156.81
N GLU A 273 -61.79 -10.02 155.70
CA GLU A 273 -60.57 -9.20 155.60
C GLU A 273 -60.85 -7.75 155.12
N HIS A 274 -61.85 -7.52 154.26
CA HIS A 274 -62.19 -6.18 153.75
C HIS A 274 -62.92 -5.26 154.76
N ALA A 275 -63.00 -5.66 156.04
CA ALA A 275 -63.56 -4.84 157.10
C ALA A 275 -62.59 -3.75 157.63
N GLU A 276 -61.28 -3.84 157.36
CA GLU A 276 -60.27 -3.06 158.08
C GLU A 276 -59.40 -2.11 157.23
N THR A 277 -59.46 -2.14 155.89
CA THR A 277 -58.42 -1.49 155.03
C THR A 277 -58.97 -0.67 153.85
N VAL A 278 -59.55 0.51 154.13
CA VAL A 278 -60.08 1.45 153.12
C VAL A 278 -59.49 2.87 153.28
N GLU A 279 -58.16 2.99 153.39
CA GLU A 279 -57.47 4.30 153.55
C GLU A 279 -56.14 4.47 152.73
N LEU A 280 -56.14 5.38 151.71
CA LEU A 280 -55.04 6.26 151.17
C LEU A 280 -53.76 5.68 150.45
N MET A 281 -52.96 6.29 149.50
CA MET A 281 -53.00 7.44 148.50
C MET A 281 -51.67 7.59 147.59
N GLU A 282 -51.50 8.53 146.59
CA GLU A 282 -50.24 9.15 145.90
C GLU A 282 -49.92 9.15 144.30
N LEU A 283 -48.80 9.78 143.76
CA LEU A 283 -48.53 10.48 142.39
C LEU A 283 -47.00 10.46 141.82
N GLU A 284 -46.38 11.00 140.69
CA GLU A 284 -46.59 11.52 139.25
C GLU A 284 -45.23 11.92 138.41
N HIS A 285 -45.23 12.54 137.16
CA HIS A 285 -44.19 13.40 136.38
C HIS A 285 -43.42 13.08 134.98
N THR A 286 -42.44 13.93 134.46
CA THR A 286 -42.02 14.30 133.01
C THR A 286 -40.47 14.30 132.62
N GLY A 287 -39.75 14.73 131.50
CA GLY A 287 -39.78 15.39 130.09
C GLY A 287 -38.30 15.82 129.57
N ASN A 288 -37.78 16.40 128.41
CA ASN A 288 -37.99 16.73 126.92
C ASN A 288 -36.66 17.31 126.17
N VAL A 289 -36.59 17.75 124.84
CA VAL A 289 -35.63 18.73 124.07
C VAL A 289 -34.92 18.34 122.66
N GLU A 290 -34.20 19.26 121.89
CA GLU A 290 -33.72 19.32 120.40
C GLU A 290 -32.18 19.72 120.10
N GLN A 291 -31.49 20.20 118.98
CA GLN A 291 -31.55 20.77 117.53
C GLN A 291 -30.06 20.90 116.86
N LEU A 292 -29.51 21.42 115.69
CA LEU A 292 -29.72 21.93 114.24
C LEU A 292 -28.36 22.17 113.35
N GLU A 293 -28.34 22.81 112.10
CA GLU A 293 -27.24 23.52 111.24
C GLU A 293 -26.68 23.06 109.77
N GLU A 294 -25.90 23.88 108.96
CA GLU A 294 -25.69 23.81 107.42
C GLU A 294 -24.42 24.50 106.66
N GLY A 295 -24.15 24.26 105.32
CA GLY A 295 -23.63 25.28 104.31
C GLY A 295 -22.74 24.97 103.02
N GLN A 296 -23.04 25.58 101.81
CA GLN A 296 -22.21 26.02 100.58
C GLN A 296 -21.43 25.04 99.60
N SER A 297 -20.82 25.31 98.38
CA SER A 297 -20.57 26.43 97.35
C SER A 297 -20.13 25.95 95.88
N ARG A 298 -19.85 26.80 94.81
CA ARG A 298 -19.37 26.39 93.40
C ARG A 298 -18.83 27.48 92.38
N THR A 299 -17.90 27.14 91.45
CA THR A 299 -17.55 27.80 90.13
C THR A 299 -17.03 26.74 89.09
N LEU A 300 -16.51 26.89 87.83
CA LEU A 300 -16.36 27.90 86.72
C LEU A 300 -16.13 27.15 85.33
N LEU A 301 -16.06 27.80 84.13
CA LEU A 301 -15.81 27.14 82.80
C LEU A 301 -15.45 28.09 81.61
N GLU A 302 -14.45 27.74 80.76
CA GLU A 302 -14.15 28.24 79.39
C GLU A 302 -13.42 27.08 78.64
N MET A 303 -13.77 26.53 77.45
CA MET A 303 -14.21 27.07 76.15
C MET A 303 -13.35 28.24 75.66
N GLU A 304 -12.79 28.26 74.45
CA GLU A 304 -13.39 27.88 73.16
C GLU A 304 -12.31 27.73 72.06
N LYS A 305 -12.70 27.36 70.82
CA LYS A 305 -12.05 27.75 69.54
C LYS A 305 -10.57 27.36 69.22
N THR A 306 -10.20 26.95 68.00
CA THR A 306 -10.93 26.38 66.83
C THR A 306 -9.91 25.94 65.77
N TYR A 307 -10.28 24.92 64.97
CA TYR A 307 -9.89 24.67 63.57
C TYR A 307 -8.38 24.46 63.24
N SER A 308 -8.09 23.41 62.45
CA SER A 308 -7.62 23.47 61.05
C SER A 308 -6.14 23.85 60.86
N GLU A 309 -5.36 23.18 60.01
CA GLU A 309 -5.73 22.21 58.96
C GLU A 309 -4.55 21.28 58.62
N LYS A 310 -4.79 20.32 57.70
CA LYS A 310 -3.83 19.51 56.91
C LYS A 310 -2.41 19.30 57.49
N ILE A 311 -1.98 18.07 57.75
CA ILE A 311 -1.65 17.11 56.67
C ILE A 311 -0.88 17.82 55.52
N GLN A 312 0.33 18.28 55.84
CA GLN A 312 1.44 18.50 54.90
C GLN A 312 2.66 17.62 55.24
N GLU A 313 2.41 16.49 55.93
CA GLU A 313 3.43 15.49 56.25
C GLU A 313 3.15 14.20 55.46
N LEU A 314 3.54 14.19 54.18
CA LEU A 314 3.98 13.03 53.39
C LEU A 314 4.12 13.43 51.91
N GLU A 315 5.35 13.57 51.41
CA GLU A 315 5.86 12.70 50.34
C GLU A 315 7.38 12.88 50.08
N ALA A 316 8.01 11.76 49.68
CA ALA A 316 9.30 11.58 49.02
C ALA A 316 10.51 12.49 49.37
N GLY A 317 11.57 11.86 49.91
CA GLY A 317 12.92 12.43 49.94
C GLY A 317 13.88 11.82 48.90
N HIS A 318 14.89 12.59 48.52
CA HIS A 318 16.12 12.22 47.78
C HIS A 318 16.05 11.90 46.27
N THR A 319 16.56 12.84 45.49
CA THR A 319 17.73 12.57 44.63
C THR A 319 18.87 13.53 44.99
N HIS A 320 20.13 13.14 44.75
CA HIS A 320 21.32 13.87 45.16
C HIS A 320 22.30 14.00 43.97
N ALA A 321 22.42 15.20 43.42
CA ALA A 321 23.42 15.61 42.43
C ALA A 321 23.56 17.15 42.47
N GLU A 322 24.68 17.69 41.97
CA GLU A 322 24.89 19.11 41.61
C GLU A 322 24.51 20.14 42.71
N HIS A 323 25.38 20.55 43.64
CA HIS A 323 26.84 20.59 43.66
C HIS A 323 27.53 21.44 42.57
N GLU A 324 26.88 22.48 42.01
CA GLU A 324 27.63 23.47 41.22
C GLU A 324 27.20 24.94 41.37
N MET A 325 26.69 25.31 42.55
CA MET A 325 26.59 26.72 42.98
C MET A 325 27.70 27.14 43.96
N GLN A 326 28.85 26.46 43.93
CA GLN A 326 30.11 26.96 44.51
C GLN A 326 30.83 27.90 43.52
N GLN A 327 30.09 28.83 42.91
CA GLN A 327 30.69 29.99 42.27
C GLN A 327 31.44 30.83 43.31
N LYS A 328 32.77 30.71 43.36
CA LYS A 328 33.70 31.85 43.43
C LYS A 328 35.16 31.41 43.42
N HIS A 329 35.98 32.37 42.98
CA HIS A 329 37.40 32.50 43.29
C HIS A 329 38.39 31.63 42.48
N ASP A 330 38.61 32.01 41.20
CA ASP A 330 39.99 32.22 40.69
C ASP A 330 40.09 33.00 39.35
N GLU A 331 39.22 34.01 39.16
CA GLU A 331 39.20 34.85 37.95
C GLU A 331 40.13 36.10 38.04
N ALA A 332 41.09 36.09 38.97
CA ALA A 332 41.72 37.32 39.49
C ALA A 332 43.25 37.45 39.32
N VAL A 333 43.93 36.57 38.57
CA VAL A 333 45.42 36.56 38.49
C VAL A 333 45.99 36.67 37.07
N GLN A 334 45.32 36.19 36.02
CA GLN A 334 45.90 36.09 34.65
C GLN A 334 45.43 37.17 33.66
N LYS A 335 45.47 38.43 34.08
CA LYS A 335 45.49 39.61 33.19
C LYS A 335 46.60 40.56 33.60
N LEU A 336 47.80 40.40 33.01
CA LEU A 336 48.82 41.41 32.67
C LEU A 336 50.24 40.78 32.53
N LYS A 337 50.58 40.22 31.35
CA LYS A 337 52.01 40.09 30.96
C LYS A 337 52.36 39.85 29.48
N THR A 338 51.42 39.60 28.58
CA THR A 338 51.72 39.24 27.16
C THR A 338 50.94 40.06 26.13
N GLU A 339 50.76 41.35 26.40
CA GLU A 339 50.66 42.33 25.29
C GLU A 339 52.03 42.46 24.59
N HIS A 340 52.09 43.26 23.51
CA HIS A 340 53.33 43.69 22.85
C HIS A 340 54.16 42.67 22.02
N SER A 341 53.74 41.42 21.88
CA SER A 341 54.46 40.44 21.02
C SER A 341 54.06 40.49 19.52
N GLN A 342 52.95 41.12 19.16
CA GLN A 342 52.33 40.96 17.83
C GLN A 342 52.47 42.16 16.87
N THR A 343 53.05 43.28 17.32
CA THR A 343 53.22 44.50 16.51
C THR A 343 54.52 44.55 15.70
N VAL A 344 55.51 43.70 15.99
CA VAL A 344 56.83 43.71 15.32
C VAL A 344 56.83 42.94 14.00
N GLN A 345 55.99 41.91 13.84
CA GLN A 345 55.92 41.08 12.61
C GLN A 345 55.34 41.79 11.37
N GLY A 346 54.88 43.04 11.51
CA GLY A 346 54.26 43.78 10.40
C GLY A 346 55.26 44.28 9.33
N MET A 347 56.40 44.84 9.74
CA MET A 347 57.24 45.63 8.84
C MET A 347 58.29 44.83 8.05
N GLU A 348 58.71 43.65 8.51
CA GLU A 348 59.59 42.76 7.73
C GLU A 348 58.89 42.14 6.49
N LYS A 349 57.56 42.21 6.42
CA LYS A 349 56.76 41.53 5.40
C LYS A 349 56.76 42.27 4.06
N GLN A 350 56.73 43.60 4.06
CA GLN A 350 56.56 44.40 2.83
C GLN A 350 57.83 44.44 1.95
N HIS A 351 59.03 44.51 2.54
CA HIS A 351 60.28 44.56 1.77
C HIS A 351 60.70 43.21 1.15
N LYS A 352 60.06 42.09 1.51
CA LYS A 352 60.25 40.80 0.83
C LYS A 352 59.33 40.58 -0.38
N GLN A 353 58.20 41.30 -0.49
CA GLN A 353 57.25 41.10 -1.58
C GLN A 353 57.77 41.64 -2.92
N SER A 354 58.13 42.93 -2.98
CA SER A 354 58.47 43.62 -4.24
C SER A 354 59.56 42.93 -5.07
N THR A 355 60.64 42.46 -4.44
CA THR A 355 61.73 41.76 -5.15
C THR A 355 61.29 40.38 -5.67
N SER A 356 60.44 39.67 -4.94
CA SER A 356 59.90 38.37 -5.38
C SER A 356 58.92 38.49 -6.55
N GLU A 357 58.18 39.60 -6.62
CA GLU A 357 57.17 39.83 -7.68
C GLU A 357 57.77 39.94 -9.08
N GLN A 358 59.06 40.31 -9.22
CA GLN A 358 59.68 40.50 -10.53
C GLN A 358 60.29 39.19 -11.07
N GLU A 359 60.91 38.37 -10.22
CA GLU A 359 61.33 37.00 -10.59
C GLU A 359 60.11 36.08 -10.81
N ALA A 360 59.08 36.22 -9.98
CA ALA A 360 57.83 35.49 -10.15
C ALA A 360 57.17 35.74 -11.52
N ARG A 361 57.26 36.96 -12.08
CA ARG A 361 56.70 37.26 -13.43
C ARG A 361 57.39 36.51 -14.56
N HIS A 362 58.72 36.34 -14.51
CA HIS A 362 59.43 35.54 -15.52
C HIS A 362 59.21 34.03 -15.32
N ILE A 363 59.21 33.55 -14.07
CA ILE A 363 58.91 32.14 -13.76
C ILE A 363 57.46 31.79 -14.17
N THR A 364 56.48 32.63 -13.86
CA THR A 364 55.09 32.42 -14.27
C THR A 364 54.86 32.56 -15.77
N ALA A 365 55.63 33.38 -16.49
CA ALA A 365 55.55 33.43 -17.95
C ALA A 365 55.99 32.11 -18.60
N VAL A 366 57.10 31.52 -18.16
CA VAL A 366 57.56 30.20 -18.64
C VAL A 366 56.60 29.10 -18.17
N GLN A 367 56.26 29.08 -16.87
CA GLN A 367 55.34 28.11 -16.31
C GLN A 367 53.94 28.18 -16.92
N THR A 368 53.45 29.34 -17.38
CA THR A 368 52.14 29.40 -18.08
C THR A 368 52.20 28.90 -19.52
N LEU A 369 53.37 28.93 -20.18
CA LEU A 369 53.55 28.29 -21.48
C LEU A 369 53.76 26.77 -21.34
N GLU A 370 54.55 26.32 -20.38
CA GLU A 370 54.70 24.89 -20.04
C GLU A 370 53.38 24.30 -19.50
N LYS A 371 52.63 25.08 -18.70
CA LYS A 371 51.28 24.73 -18.25
C LYS A 371 50.33 24.66 -19.44
N LYS A 372 50.30 25.62 -20.37
CA LYS A 372 49.46 25.51 -21.58
C LYS A 372 49.82 24.31 -22.46
N LEU A 373 51.12 23.99 -22.61
CA LEU A 373 51.56 22.84 -23.40
C LEU A 373 51.24 21.50 -22.72
N SER A 374 51.31 21.44 -21.39
CA SER A 374 50.91 20.27 -20.60
C SER A 374 49.39 20.20 -20.38
N GLU A 375 48.66 21.31 -20.42
CA GLU A 375 47.19 21.37 -20.49
C GLU A 375 46.69 20.90 -21.85
N GLN A 376 47.38 21.21 -22.96
CA GLN A 376 47.04 20.64 -24.27
C GLN A 376 47.39 19.14 -24.38
N LYS A 377 48.53 18.70 -23.81
CA LYS A 377 48.85 17.26 -23.77
C LYS A 377 47.95 16.48 -22.82
N SER A 378 47.62 17.04 -21.66
CA SER A 378 46.69 16.41 -20.72
C SER A 378 45.22 16.57 -21.13
N SER A 379 44.84 17.58 -21.92
CA SER A 379 43.51 17.60 -22.56
C SER A 379 43.42 16.56 -23.65
N ALA A 380 44.45 16.40 -24.51
CA ALA A 380 44.50 15.31 -25.49
C ALA A 380 44.44 13.92 -24.81
N GLN A 381 45.22 13.70 -23.74
CA GLN A 381 45.14 12.46 -22.95
C GLN A 381 43.80 12.32 -22.22
N ARG A 382 43.18 13.41 -21.74
CA ARG A 382 41.83 13.39 -21.16
C ARG A 382 40.81 12.98 -22.21
N PHE A 383 40.77 13.63 -23.38
CA PHE A 383 39.87 13.28 -24.48
C PHE A 383 40.05 11.83 -24.94
N GLN A 384 41.29 11.34 -25.04
CA GLN A 384 41.53 9.92 -25.33
C GLN A 384 41.01 9.02 -24.19
N SER A 385 41.30 9.33 -22.93
CA SER A 385 40.77 8.56 -21.79
C SER A 385 39.25 8.65 -21.65
N LEU A 386 38.63 9.75 -22.09
CA LEU A 386 37.18 9.97 -22.09
C LEU A 386 36.49 9.24 -23.25
N ALA A 387 37.17 9.10 -24.40
CA ALA A 387 36.76 8.20 -25.47
C ALA A 387 36.86 6.73 -25.02
N GLU A 388 37.99 6.32 -24.44
CA GLU A 388 38.16 4.98 -23.87
C GLU A 388 37.23 4.69 -22.67
N HIS A 389 36.74 5.73 -21.98
CA HIS A 389 35.77 5.63 -20.90
C HIS A 389 34.34 5.53 -21.44
N SER A 390 33.97 6.37 -22.42
CA SER A 390 32.64 6.35 -23.02
C SER A 390 32.43 5.14 -23.95
N GLU A 391 33.46 4.59 -24.58
CA GLU A 391 33.40 3.26 -25.21
C GLU A 391 33.17 2.14 -24.18
N LYS A 392 33.80 2.22 -23.00
CA LYS A 392 33.57 1.26 -21.91
C LYS A 392 32.17 1.40 -21.31
N GLU A 393 31.67 2.62 -21.12
CA GLU A 393 30.29 2.87 -20.68
C GLU A 393 29.28 2.41 -21.73
N LEU A 394 29.53 2.66 -23.03
CA LEU A 394 28.71 2.08 -24.10
C LEU A 394 28.79 0.55 -24.14
N SER A 395 29.86 -0.07 -23.65
CA SER A 395 29.94 -1.52 -23.50
C SER A 395 29.16 -2.03 -22.28
N SER A 396 29.30 -1.40 -21.11
CA SER A 396 28.58 -1.80 -19.89
C SER A 396 27.09 -1.52 -20.02
N LEU A 397 26.67 -0.37 -20.58
CA LEU A 397 25.28 -0.08 -20.89
C LEU A 397 24.69 -1.05 -21.92
N LYS A 398 25.48 -1.61 -22.85
CA LYS A 398 25.03 -2.70 -23.74
C LYS A 398 24.89 -4.02 -22.98
N GLU A 399 25.80 -4.36 -22.07
CA GLU A 399 25.67 -5.55 -21.22
C GLU A 399 24.50 -5.45 -20.24
N GLU A 400 24.28 -4.28 -19.63
CA GLU A 400 23.14 -3.96 -18.78
C GLU A 400 21.82 -3.98 -19.57
N ASN A 401 21.76 -3.39 -20.77
CA ASN A 401 20.56 -3.46 -21.63
C ASN A 401 20.25 -4.91 -22.04
N ASN A 402 21.27 -5.73 -22.33
CA ASN A 402 21.12 -7.16 -22.57
C ASN A 402 20.71 -7.94 -21.30
N GLY A 403 21.20 -7.54 -20.12
CA GLY A 403 20.77 -8.08 -18.82
C GLY A 403 19.32 -7.74 -18.49
N LEU A 404 18.92 -6.48 -18.68
CA LEU A 404 17.55 -5.99 -18.54
C LEU A 404 16.61 -6.67 -19.52
N LYS A 405 17.01 -6.91 -20.78
CA LYS A 405 16.24 -7.73 -21.73
C LYS A 405 16.03 -9.15 -21.24
N ARG A 406 17.09 -9.85 -20.81
CA ARG A 406 16.97 -11.20 -20.22
C ARG A 406 16.09 -11.22 -18.96
N ASN A 407 16.13 -10.17 -18.15
CA ASN A 407 15.30 -10.04 -16.95
C ASN A 407 13.83 -9.75 -17.30
N LEU A 408 13.54 -8.90 -18.30
CA LEU A 408 12.20 -8.68 -18.83
C LEU A 408 11.62 -9.93 -19.50
N GLU A 409 12.46 -10.71 -20.17
CA GLU A 409 12.06 -11.98 -20.79
C GLU A 409 11.77 -13.05 -19.73
N LYS A 410 12.55 -13.10 -18.64
CA LYS A 410 12.24 -13.90 -17.45
C LYS A 410 10.95 -13.47 -16.75
N THR A 411 10.81 -12.20 -16.38
CA THR A 411 9.59 -11.74 -15.69
C THR A 411 8.35 -11.91 -16.55
N ARG A 412 8.48 -11.83 -17.89
CA ARG A 412 7.42 -12.24 -18.81
C ARG A 412 7.10 -13.73 -18.70
N THR A 413 8.09 -14.64 -18.73
CA THR A 413 7.81 -16.08 -18.55
C THR A 413 7.22 -16.41 -17.18
N ASP A 414 7.66 -15.71 -16.14
CA ASP A 414 7.14 -15.87 -14.76
C ASP A 414 5.71 -15.34 -14.65
N LEU A 415 5.38 -14.22 -15.31
CA LEU A 415 4.03 -13.68 -15.42
C LEU A 415 3.10 -14.60 -16.24
N GLU A 416 3.60 -15.18 -17.33
CA GLU A 416 2.88 -16.18 -18.12
C GLU A 416 2.68 -17.51 -17.37
N ALA A 417 3.55 -17.86 -16.42
CA ALA A 417 3.37 -18.98 -15.50
C ALA A 417 2.33 -18.65 -14.41
N ALA A 418 2.50 -17.54 -13.70
CA ALA A 418 1.57 -17.06 -12.67
C ALA A 418 0.15 -16.83 -13.22
N SER A 419 0.02 -16.42 -14.49
CA SER A 419 -1.27 -16.32 -15.20
C SER A 419 -1.94 -17.69 -15.37
N LYS A 420 -1.19 -18.74 -15.73
CA LYS A 420 -1.70 -20.12 -15.85
C LYS A 420 -2.07 -20.71 -14.48
N GLU A 421 -1.30 -20.41 -13.44
CA GLU A 421 -1.64 -20.77 -12.06
C GLU A 421 -2.90 -20.04 -11.58
N LEU A 422 -3.02 -18.74 -11.83
CA LEU A 422 -4.23 -17.98 -11.52
C LEU A 422 -5.45 -18.55 -12.25
N GLN A 423 -5.29 -19.00 -13.49
CA GLN A 423 -6.35 -19.65 -14.27
C GLN A 423 -6.74 -21.04 -13.71
N SER A 424 -5.80 -21.82 -13.18
CA SER A 424 -6.08 -23.11 -12.54
C SER A 424 -6.73 -22.93 -11.15
N VAL A 425 -6.23 -21.99 -10.34
CA VAL A 425 -6.84 -21.62 -9.05
C VAL A 425 -8.26 -21.07 -9.27
N LYS A 426 -8.49 -20.29 -10.33
CA LYS A 426 -9.83 -19.80 -10.69
C LYS A 426 -10.79 -20.94 -11.08
N SER A 427 -10.33 -22.00 -11.75
CA SER A 427 -11.18 -23.16 -12.04
C SER A 427 -11.44 -24.03 -10.80
N GLN A 428 -10.46 -24.18 -9.91
CA GLN A 428 -10.62 -24.83 -8.60
C GLN A 428 -11.62 -24.08 -7.71
N ILE A 429 -11.54 -22.75 -7.63
CA ILE A 429 -12.53 -21.91 -6.92
C ILE A 429 -13.93 -22.08 -7.51
N HIS A 430 -14.05 -22.21 -8.84
CA HIS A 430 -15.35 -22.46 -9.48
C HIS A 430 -15.91 -23.85 -9.15
N ALA A 431 -15.05 -24.89 -9.11
CA ALA A 431 -15.45 -26.22 -8.68
C ALA A 431 -15.88 -26.26 -7.20
N ALA A 432 -15.10 -25.66 -6.31
CA ALA A 432 -15.42 -25.54 -4.87
C ALA A 432 -16.69 -24.72 -4.60
N ARG A 433 -16.96 -23.70 -5.43
CA ARG A 433 -18.22 -22.94 -5.39
C ARG A 433 -19.41 -23.81 -5.81
N ASN A 434 -19.28 -24.60 -6.87
CA ASN A 434 -20.35 -25.51 -7.30
C ASN A 434 -20.62 -26.60 -6.25
N GLN A 435 -19.57 -27.11 -5.57
CA GLN A 435 -19.72 -28.05 -4.45
C GLN A 435 -20.40 -27.41 -3.22
N THR A 436 -20.04 -26.18 -2.85
CA THR A 436 -20.73 -25.48 -1.74
C THR A 436 -22.18 -25.13 -2.09
N GLU A 437 -22.49 -24.81 -3.35
CA GLU A 437 -23.85 -24.58 -3.82
C GLU A 437 -24.71 -25.87 -3.83
N GLN A 438 -24.11 -27.02 -4.16
CA GLN A 438 -24.74 -28.35 -3.98
C GLN A 438 -25.01 -28.66 -2.50
N LEU A 439 -24.02 -28.46 -1.61
CA LEU A 439 -24.17 -28.69 -0.16
C LEU A 439 -25.21 -27.75 0.47
N ILE A 440 -25.38 -26.52 -0.05
CA ILE A 440 -26.44 -25.60 0.37
C ILE A 440 -27.83 -26.14 -0.03
N GLN A 441 -27.98 -26.65 -1.25
CA GLN A 441 -29.23 -27.27 -1.72
C GLN A 441 -29.57 -28.53 -0.91
N GLU A 442 -28.59 -29.37 -0.62
CA GLU A 442 -28.75 -30.57 0.22
C GLU A 442 -29.13 -30.21 1.67
N ARG A 443 -28.43 -29.26 2.29
CA ARG A 443 -28.77 -28.70 3.60
C ARG A 443 -30.22 -28.19 3.66
N ASP A 444 -30.65 -27.44 2.66
CA ASP A 444 -31.99 -26.84 2.69
C ASP A 444 -33.10 -27.84 2.32
N ARG A 445 -32.77 -28.92 1.59
CA ARG A 445 -33.62 -30.11 1.48
C ARG A 445 -33.76 -30.83 2.82
N LEU A 446 -32.65 -31.13 3.50
CA LEU A 446 -32.64 -31.79 4.81
C LEU A 446 -33.42 -30.98 5.86
N LYS A 447 -33.35 -29.64 5.83
CA LYS A 447 -34.21 -28.78 6.66
C LYS A 447 -35.70 -28.94 6.37
N GLN A 448 -36.11 -29.04 5.10
CA GLN A 448 -37.51 -29.28 4.75
C GLN A 448 -38.00 -30.67 5.18
N GLU A 449 -37.12 -31.68 5.15
CA GLU A 449 -37.41 -33.04 5.63
C GLU A 449 -37.48 -33.07 7.18
N ALA A 450 -36.59 -32.35 7.88
CA ALA A 450 -36.63 -32.18 9.33
C ALA A 450 -37.89 -31.44 9.82
N VAL A 451 -38.31 -30.35 9.15
CA VAL A 451 -39.55 -29.63 9.51
C VAL A 451 -40.78 -30.53 9.39
N LYS A 452 -40.88 -31.34 8.32
CA LYS A 452 -41.97 -32.33 8.16
C LYS A 452 -41.95 -33.37 9.28
N SER A 453 -40.77 -33.88 9.62
CA SER A 453 -40.61 -34.82 10.75
C SER A 453 -41.02 -34.19 12.08
N GLU A 454 -40.77 -32.90 12.30
CA GLU A 454 -41.20 -32.21 13.51
C GLU A 454 -42.72 -31.95 13.54
N GLU A 455 -43.33 -31.64 12.39
CA GLU A 455 -44.79 -31.52 12.24
C GLU A 455 -45.50 -32.86 12.48
N GLU A 456 -44.95 -33.97 11.97
CA GLU A 456 -45.43 -35.33 12.25
C GLU A 456 -45.25 -35.70 13.73
N ARG A 457 -44.11 -35.38 14.34
CA ARG A 457 -43.91 -35.56 15.80
C ARG A 457 -44.93 -34.75 16.62
N ARG A 458 -45.19 -33.49 16.26
CA ARG A 458 -46.22 -32.63 16.87
C ARG A 458 -47.67 -33.09 16.59
N ARG A 459 -47.88 -33.95 15.59
CA ARG A 459 -49.18 -34.61 15.33
C ARG A 459 -49.33 -35.87 16.19
N LEU A 460 -48.28 -36.70 16.27
CA LEU A 460 -48.25 -37.89 17.13
C LEU A 460 -48.36 -37.54 18.61
N GLN A 461 -47.65 -36.49 19.08
CA GLN A 461 -47.76 -36.01 20.46
C GLN A 461 -49.18 -35.54 20.82
N ARG A 462 -49.92 -34.95 19.88
CA ARG A 462 -51.35 -34.61 20.10
C ARG A 462 -52.22 -35.86 20.20
N LEU A 463 -52.07 -36.83 19.29
CA LEU A 463 -52.79 -38.10 19.36
C LEU A 463 -52.52 -38.87 20.67
N VAL A 464 -51.30 -38.80 21.20
CA VAL A 464 -50.96 -39.37 22.53
C VAL A 464 -51.60 -38.57 23.67
N ALA A 465 -51.61 -37.24 23.61
CA ALA A 465 -52.29 -36.41 24.60
C ALA A 465 -53.82 -36.66 24.61
N ASP A 466 -54.45 -36.68 23.43
CA ASP A 466 -55.87 -36.96 23.24
C ASP A 466 -56.23 -38.37 23.78
N GLY A 467 -55.37 -39.36 23.49
CA GLY A 467 -55.51 -40.74 23.98
C GLY A 467 -55.32 -40.88 25.50
N ASN A 468 -54.39 -40.13 26.09
CA ASN A 468 -54.19 -40.07 27.54
C ASN A 468 -55.38 -39.40 28.24
N GLU A 469 -55.95 -38.33 27.67
CA GLU A 469 -57.17 -37.70 28.20
C GLU A 469 -58.38 -38.65 28.12
N HIS A 470 -58.51 -39.42 27.03
CA HIS A 470 -59.52 -40.47 26.91
C HIS A 470 -59.33 -41.58 27.96
N SER A 471 -58.10 -42.03 28.16
CA SER A 471 -57.76 -43.09 29.11
C SER A 471 -58.01 -42.64 30.55
N ARG A 472 -57.74 -41.37 30.86
CA ARG A 472 -58.04 -40.76 32.14
C ARG A 472 -59.55 -40.70 32.42
N LYS A 473 -60.37 -40.27 31.45
CA LYS A 473 -61.83 -40.28 31.59
C LYS A 473 -62.36 -41.69 31.81
N LEU A 474 -61.86 -42.67 31.06
CA LEU A 474 -62.21 -44.08 31.27
C LEU A 474 -61.85 -44.58 32.68
N HIS A 475 -60.79 -44.05 33.29
CA HIS A 475 -60.39 -44.36 34.66
C HIS A 475 -61.29 -43.67 35.70
N GLU A 476 -61.62 -42.39 35.49
CA GLU A 476 -62.54 -41.62 36.33
C GLU A 476 -63.98 -42.21 36.27
N ASP A 477 -64.41 -42.73 35.11
CA ASP A 477 -65.67 -43.49 34.94
C ASP A 477 -65.62 -44.86 35.66
N LEU A 478 -64.50 -45.60 35.52
CA LEU A 478 -64.31 -46.88 36.23
C LEU A 478 -64.33 -46.68 37.76
N GLU A 479 -63.64 -45.67 38.27
CA GLU A 479 -63.60 -45.33 39.69
C GLU A 479 -65.00 -45.02 40.24
N GLN A 480 -65.85 -44.31 39.47
CA GLN A 480 -67.26 -44.12 39.80
C GLN A 480 -68.01 -45.46 39.90
N THR A 481 -67.88 -46.36 38.92
CA THR A 481 -68.56 -47.69 38.98
C THR A 481 -68.06 -48.59 40.11
N VAL A 482 -66.79 -48.46 40.52
CA VAL A 482 -66.24 -49.16 41.69
C VAL A 482 -66.88 -48.63 42.97
N ASN A 483 -66.96 -47.31 43.15
CA ASN A 483 -67.61 -46.68 44.29
C ASN A 483 -69.10 -47.06 44.38
N GLU A 484 -69.83 -47.09 43.26
CA GLU A 484 -71.21 -47.60 43.22
C GLU A 484 -71.28 -49.06 43.72
N LEU A 485 -70.41 -49.95 43.22
CA LEU A 485 -70.34 -51.34 43.68
C LEU A 485 -70.05 -51.48 45.18
N GLU A 486 -69.30 -50.56 45.79
CA GLU A 486 -69.10 -50.55 47.24
C GLU A 486 -70.36 -50.15 48.02
N THR A 487 -71.15 -49.19 47.51
CA THR A 487 -72.46 -48.87 48.12
C THR A 487 -73.47 -50.02 48.00
N TRP A 488 -73.38 -50.84 46.94
CA TRP A 488 -74.19 -52.06 46.83
C TRP A 488 -73.73 -53.17 47.80
N LYS A 489 -72.43 -53.25 48.11
CA LYS A 489 -71.92 -54.21 49.12
C LYS A 489 -72.37 -53.85 50.54
N SER A 490 -72.31 -52.58 50.94
CA SER A 490 -72.71 -52.18 52.30
C SER A 490 -74.20 -52.39 52.54
N LEU A 491 -75.05 -52.04 51.56
CA LEU A 491 -76.49 -52.33 51.57
C LEU A 491 -76.78 -53.85 51.65
N ALA A 492 -75.93 -54.69 51.07
CA ALA A 492 -76.08 -56.16 51.12
C ALA A 492 -75.69 -56.76 52.48
N GLU A 493 -74.75 -56.19 53.23
CA GLU A 493 -74.45 -56.61 54.61
C GLU A 493 -75.55 -56.16 55.60
N GLU A 494 -76.10 -54.95 55.44
CA GLU A 494 -77.21 -54.46 56.26
C GLU A 494 -78.42 -55.42 56.21
N ARG A 495 -78.73 -55.96 55.02
CA ARG A 495 -79.77 -56.99 54.82
C ARG A 495 -79.45 -58.37 55.44
N LYS A 496 -78.18 -58.71 55.66
CA LYS A 496 -77.80 -59.94 56.39
C LYS A 496 -78.00 -59.77 57.90
N GLU A 497 -77.77 -58.57 58.42
CA GLU A 497 -77.97 -58.27 59.83
C GLU A 497 -79.47 -58.31 60.22
N GLU A 498 -80.36 -57.86 59.34
CA GLU A 498 -81.81 -58.04 59.50
C GLU A 498 -82.23 -59.52 59.60
N LEU A 499 -81.59 -60.42 58.82
CA LEU A 499 -81.87 -61.86 58.84
C LEU A 499 -81.38 -62.54 60.13
N ARG A 500 -80.15 -62.25 60.58
CA ARG A 500 -79.60 -62.76 61.85
C ARG A 500 -80.50 -62.45 63.05
N ASN A 501 -81.11 -61.26 63.04
CA ASN A 501 -82.04 -60.82 64.08
C ASN A 501 -83.42 -61.55 64.06
N MET A 502 -83.78 -62.20 62.95
CA MET A 502 -84.95 -63.11 62.91
C MET A 502 -84.59 -64.50 63.42
N GLU A 503 -83.41 -65.02 63.07
CA GLU A 503 -82.94 -66.34 63.51
C GLU A 503 -82.78 -66.42 65.05
N HIS A 504 -82.20 -65.39 65.68
CA HIS A 504 -82.04 -65.34 67.13
C HIS A 504 -83.38 -65.44 67.90
N ARG A 505 -84.48 -64.97 67.31
CA ARG A 505 -85.83 -65.05 67.89
C ARG A 505 -86.46 -66.45 67.77
N MET A 506 -85.92 -67.33 66.94
CA MET A 506 -86.33 -68.74 66.90
C MET A 506 -85.58 -69.57 67.96
N SER A 507 -84.29 -69.28 68.22
CA SER A 507 -83.52 -70.00 69.25
C SER A 507 -84.14 -69.90 70.65
N GLN A 508 -84.65 -68.72 71.03
CA GLN A 508 -85.30 -68.49 72.33
C GLN A 508 -86.58 -69.34 72.56
N ALA A 509 -87.11 -70.01 71.53
CA ALA A 509 -88.21 -70.96 71.67
C ALA A 509 -87.74 -72.41 71.97
N MET A 510 -86.47 -72.74 71.69
CA MET A 510 -85.91 -74.10 71.83
C MET A 510 -85.29 -74.38 73.20
N GLU A 511 -84.85 -73.35 73.92
CA GLU A 511 -84.13 -73.45 75.22
C GLU A 511 -84.99 -74.00 76.39
N SER A 512 -86.22 -74.44 76.13
CA SER A 512 -87.14 -75.02 77.12
C SER A 512 -87.15 -76.56 77.17
N SER A 513 -86.38 -77.24 76.31
CA SER A 513 -86.47 -78.70 76.10
C SER A 513 -85.48 -79.55 76.91
N ASP A 514 -84.17 -79.29 76.77
CA ASP A 514 -83.16 -80.37 76.88
C ASP A 514 -82.30 -80.35 78.15
N ALA A 515 -82.94 -80.23 79.32
CA ALA A 515 -82.26 -80.21 80.64
C ALA A 515 -81.76 -81.59 81.13
N HIS A 516 -81.04 -82.34 80.28
CA HIS A 516 -80.51 -83.70 80.54
C HIS A 516 -79.00 -83.81 80.17
N GLU A 517 -78.20 -82.77 80.43
CA GLU A 517 -76.80 -82.64 79.93
C GLU A 517 -75.72 -83.42 80.72
N GLU A 518 -76.11 -84.03 81.85
CA GLU A 518 -75.31 -84.75 82.86
C GLU A 518 -73.87 -85.22 82.49
N GLU A 519 -73.81 -86.23 81.62
CA GLU A 519 -72.74 -87.25 81.66
C GLU A 519 -71.70 -87.12 80.51
N VAL A 520 -71.94 -86.22 79.55
CA VAL A 520 -71.06 -85.99 78.38
C VAL A 520 -69.88 -85.06 78.71
N LEU A 521 -69.98 -84.26 79.78
CA LEU A 521 -69.06 -83.16 80.09
C LEU A 521 -67.60 -83.60 80.32
N ARG A 522 -67.35 -84.74 80.97
CA ARG A 522 -65.98 -85.20 81.29
C ARG A 522 -65.09 -85.46 80.07
N ILE A 523 -65.68 -85.73 78.90
CA ILE A 523 -64.93 -85.96 77.66
C ILE A 523 -64.68 -84.64 76.89
N ARG A 524 -65.37 -83.54 77.24
CA ARG A 524 -65.12 -82.22 76.66
C ARG A 524 -63.85 -81.55 77.25
N GLU A 525 -63.53 -81.78 78.53
CA GLU A 525 -62.41 -81.11 79.22
C GLU A 525 -61.01 -81.51 78.69
N GLU A 526 -60.82 -82.76 78.29
CA GLU A 526 -59.58 -83.22 77.64
C GLU A 526 -59.45 -82.73 76.18
N ILE A 527 -60.55 -82.26 75.58
CA ILE A 527 -60.59 -81.70 74.22
C ILE A 527 -60.38 -80.17 74.23
N SER A 528 -60.70 -79.47 75.31
CA SER A 528 -60.47 -78.01 75.42
C SER A 528 -58.99 -77.65 75.56
N THR A 529 -58.22 -78.38 76.36
CA THR A 529 -56.78 -78.08 76.57
C THR A 529 -55.98 -78.21 75.27
N LEU A 530 -56.23 -79.26 74.48
CA LEU A 530 -55.60 -79.46 73.17
C LEU A 530 -56.07 -78.45 72.10
N LYS A 531 -57.20 -77.75 72.30
CA LYS A 531 -57.60 -76.62 71.47
C LYS A 531 -56.88 -75.34 71.83
N GLU A 532 -56.73 -75.04 73.12
CA GLU A 532 -56.05 -73.81 73.59
C GLU A 532 -54.59 -73.76 73.11
N GLU A 533 -53.87 -74.88 73.10
CA GLU A 533 -52.51 -74.95 72.57
C GLU A 533 -52.45 -74.82 71.03
N LEU A 534 -53.49 -75.27 70.31
CA LEU A 534 -53.61 -75.10 68.86
C LEU A 534 -53.92 -73.64 68.50
N GLU A 535 -54.83 -72.97 69.21
CA GLU A 535 -55.15 -71.55 69.04
C GLU A 535 -53.96 -70.64 69.42
N ARG A 536 -53.17 -71.03 70.42
CA ARG A 536 -51.91 -70.36 70.77
C ARG A 536 -50.84 -70.47 69.68
N GLN A 537 -50.79 -71.57 68.92
CA GLN A 537 -49.93 -71.67 67.74
C GLN A 537 -50.51 -70.93 66.52
N GLY A 538 -51.85 -70.96 66.34
CA GLY A 538 -52.53 -70.22 65.27
C GLY A 538 -52.35 -68.70 65.37
N SER A 539 -52.46 -68.15 66.57
CA SER A 539 -52.23 -66.71 66.82
C SER A 539 -50.78 -66.28 66.55
N GLY A 540 -49.79 -67.03 67.03
CA GLY A 540 -48.37 -66.76 66.74
C GLY A 540 -47.99 -66.94 65.26
N ARG A 541 -48.71 -67.80 64.53
CA ARG A 541 -48.58 -67.91 63.07
C ARG A 541 -49.20 -66.71 62.35
N HIS A 542 -50.36 -66.23 62.81
CA HIS A 542 -51.03 -65.08 62.20
C HIS A 542 -50.22 -63.79 62.33
N THR A 543 -49.56 -63.56 63.46
CA THR A 543 -48.64 -62.41 63.61
C THR A 543 -47.43 -62.51 62.66
N ALA A 544 -46.86 -63.70 62.49
CA ALA A 544 -45.76 -63.90 61.54
C ALA A 544 -46.21 -63.75 60.07
N GLU A 545 -47.45 -64.12 59.75
CA GLU A 545 -48.03 -63.91 58.40
C GLU A 545 -48.33 -62.41 58.15
N GLN A 546 -48.69 -61.63 59.18
CA GLN A 546 -48.80 -60.16 59.10
C GLN A 546 -47.43 -59.48 58.93
N GLU A 547 -46.44 -59.82 59.76
CA GLU A 547 -45.06 -59.30 59.64
C GLU A 547 -44.47 -59.58 58.24
N LEU A 548 -44.76 -60.76 57.67
CA LEU A 548 -44.30 -61.13 56.33
C LEU A 548 -45.01 -60.34 55.22
N GLN A 549 -46.29 -59.98 55.40
CA GLN A 549 -47.00 -59.07 54.48
C GLN A 549 -46.45 -57.63 54.56
N ASP A 550 -46.18 -57.11 55.75
CA ASP A 550 -45.58 -55.78 55.92
C ASP A 550 -44.17 -55.71 55.30
N ILE A 551 -43.36 -56.76 55.46
CA ILE A 551 -42.03 -56.88 54.82
C ILE A 551 -42.16 -56.99 53.29
N GLN A 552 -43.16 -57.69 52.76
CA GLN A 552 -43.45 -57.72 51.31
C GLN A 552 -43.85 -56.34 50.79
N LEU A 553 -44.70 -55.60 51.50
CA LEU A 553 -45.10 -54.25 51.13
C LEU A 553 -43.91 -53.28 51.12
N GLN A 554 -43.01 -53.38 52.11
CA GLN A 554 -41.78 -52.59 52.16
C GLN A 554 -40.80 -52.97 51.03
N LEU A 555 -40.67 -54.26 50.70
CA LEU A 555 -39.88 -54.70 49.55
C LEU A 555 -40.42 -54.10 48.24
N GLU A 556 -41.73 -54.16 47.99
CA GLU A 556 -42.34 -53.61 46.78
C GLU A 556 -42.15 -52.08 46.69
N GLN A 557 -42.21 -51.36 47.82
CA GLN A 557 -41.90 -49.92 47.88
C GLN A 557 -40.43 -49.63 47.57
N VAL A 558 -39.49 -50.43 48.09
CA VAL A 558 -38.05 -50.31 47.81
C VAL A 558 -37.72 -50.66 46.35
N GLU A 559 -38.39 -51.66 45.77
CA GLU A 559 -38.23 -52.00 44.35
C GLU A 559 -38.77 -50.90 43.43
N LYS A 560 -39.91 -50.28 43.77
CA LYS A 560 -40.44 -49.10 43.07
C LYS A 560 -39.48 -47.90 43.14
N ALA A 561 -39.01 -47.54 44.34
CA ALA A 561 -38.05 -46.46 44.53
C ALA A 561 -36.72 -46.72 43.79
N ARG A 562 -36.29 -47.99 43.71
CA ARG A 562 -35.11 -48.40 42.92
C ARG A 562 -35.33 -48.29 41.41
N ALA A 563 -36.52 -48.61 40.92
CA ALA A 563 -36.88 -48.45 39.51
C ALA A 563 -36.95 -46.96 39.11
N GLU A 564 -37.52 -46.11 39.97
CA GLU A 564 -37.53 -44.66 39.79
C GLU A 564 -36.11 -44.06 39.78
N ALA A 565 -35.24 -44.50 40.70
CA ALA A 565 -33.84 -44.08 40.72
C ALA A 565 -33.08 -44.52 39.45
N HIS A 566 -33.29 -45.74 38.96
CA HIS A 566 -32.67 -46.22 37.73
C HIS A 566 -33.18 -45.47 36.49
N ALA A 567 -34.46 -45.07 36.47
CA ALA A 567 -35.00 -44.22 35.40
C ALA A 567 -34.34 -42.82 35.40
N GLN A 568 -34.11 -42.22 36.58
CA GLN A 568 -33.38 -40.96 36.72
C GLN A 568 -31.89 -41.08 36.37
N GLU A 569 -31.25 -42.21 36.68
CA GLU A 569 -29.87 -42.50 36.26
C GLU A 569 -29.78 -42.66 34.73
N GLU A 570 -30.77 -43.29 34.09
CA GLU A 570 -30.87 -43.36 32.64
C GLU A 570 -31.15 -42.00 31.97
N GLU A 571 -32.03 -41.16 32.54
CA GLU A 571 -32.31 -39.82 31.99
C GLU A 571 -31.12 -38.87 32.15
N THR A 572 -30.45 -38.88 33.31
CA THR A 572 -29.23 -38.08 33.52
C THR A 572 -28.09 -38.56 32.63
N ARG A 573 -27.94 -39.88 32.42
CA ARG A 573 -27.00 -40.43 31.44
C ARG A 573 -27.29 -39.93 30.02
N LYS A 574 -28.55 -39.98 29.56
CA LYS A 574 -28.94 -39.48 28.23
C LYS A 574 -28.67 -37.97 28.09
N LEU A 575 -28.84 -37.20 29.16
CA LEU A 575 -28.45 -35.78 29.22
C LEU A 575 -26.94 -35.56 29.11
N TYR A 576 -26.11 -36.42 29.74
CA TYR A 576 -24.65 -36.37 29.58
C TYR A 576 -24.21 -36.77 28.16
N GLU A 577 -24.78 -37.83 27.58
CA GLU A 577 -24.47 -38.27 26.21
C GLU A 577 -24.82 -37.18 25.18
N MET A 578 -25.97 -36.49 25.32
CA MET A 578 -26.30 -35.32 24.48
C MET A 578 -25.36 -34.13 24.71
N LEU A 579 -24.93 -33.87 25.95
CA LEU A 579 -24.01 -32.77 26.26
C LEU A 579 -22.59 -33.02 25.69
N GLU A 580 -22.18 -34.29 25.58
CA GLU A 580 -20.93 -34.70 24.93
C GLU A 580 -21.01 -34.49 23.39
N GLU A 581 -22.14 -34.82 22.76
CA GLU A 581 -22.40 -34.49 21.35
C GLU A 581 -22.45 -32.97 21.09
N GLU A 582 -23.05 -32.17 21.98
CA GLU A 582 -23.02 -30.71 21.90
C GLU A 582 -21.59 -30.16 22.09
N TYR A 583 -20.80 -30.73 23.01
CA TYR A 583 -19.40 -30.36 23.20
C TYR A 583 -18.56 -30.64 21.95
N ASP A 584 -18.66 -31.84 21.37
CA ASP A 584 -17.88 -32.23 20.19
C ASP A 584 -18.27 -31.41 18.95
N THR A 585 -19.56 -31.11 18.76
CA THR A 585 -20.01 -30.26 17.65
C THR A 585 -19.57 -28.80 17.81
N VAL A 586 -19.53 -28.26 19.03
CA VAL A 586 -18.96 -26.93 19.31
C VAL A 586 -17.43 -26.93 19.17
N SER A 587 -16.75 -27.98 19.62
CA SER A 587 -15.30 -28.16 19.48
C SER A 587 -14.89 -28.19 18.00
N LEU A 588 -15.59 -28.97 17.18
CA LEU A 588 -15.40 -29.03 15.73
C LEU A 588 -15.66 -27.68 15.04
N GLN A 589 -16.68 -26.92 15.48
CA GLN A 589 -16.93 -25.57 14.97
C GLN A 589 -15.81 -24.60 15.35
N LEU A 590 -15.27 -24.68 16.58
CA LEU A 590 -14.14 -23.86 17.02
C LEU A 590 -12.85 -24.20 16.24
N GLU A 591 -12.60 -25.47 15.93
CA GLU A 591 -11.46 -25.86 15.10
C GLU A 591 -11.62 -25.45 13.63
N GLN A 592 -12.83 -25.54 13.07
CA GLN A 592 -13.13 -24.98 11.75
C GLN A 592 -12.91 -23.45 11.72
N LEU A 593 -13.37 -22.73 12.75
CA LEU A 593 -13.16 -21.27 12.86
C LEU A 593 -11.68 -20.92 12.99
N ARG A 594 -10.92 -21.62 13.85
CA ARG A 594 -9.45 -21.47 13.94
C ARG A 594 -8.77 -21.71 12.60
N LYS A 595 -9.15 -22.76 11.88
CA LYS A 595 -8.62 -23.06 10.55
C LYS A 595 -8.94 -21.93 9.56
N THR A 596 -10.16 -21.41 9.55
CA THR A 596 -10.50 -20.25 8.71
C THR A 596 -9.73 -18.98 9.10
N SER A 597 -9.45 -18.74 10.39
CA SER A 597 -8.63 -17.62 10.86
C SER A 597 -7.20 -17.73 10.33
N ALA A 598 -6.54 -18.88 10.51
CA ALA A 598 -5.19 -19.12 9.98
C ALA A 598 -5.14 -19.00 8.44
N ASP A 599 -6.18 -19.49 7.75
CA ASP A 599 -6.38 -19.32 6.31
C ASP A 599 -6.58 -17.85 5.90
N HIS A 600 -7.14 -17.00 6.76
CA HIS A 600 -7.28 -15.55 6.53
C HIS A 600 -5.96 -14.81 6.83
N GLU A 601 -5.33 -15.06 7.97
CA GLU A 601 -4.02 -14.53 8.37
C GLU A 601 -2.95 -14.84 7.31
N GLY A 602 -2.92 -16.07 6.79
CA GLY A 602 -2.02 -16.47 5.69
C GLY A 602 -2.32 -15.75 4.37
N ARG A 603 -3.59 -15.41 4.08
CA ARG A 603 -3.96 -14.59 2.91
C ARG A 603 -3.59 -13.13 3.10
N GLU A 604 -3.78 -12.56 4.30
CA GLU A 604 -3.36 -11.19 4.60
C GLU A 604 -1.84 -11.05 4.53
N HIS A 605 -1.07 -11.99 5.10
CA HIS A 605 0.38 -11.99 4.96
C HIS A 605 0.80 -12.10 3.49
N HIS A 606 0.19 -12.99 2.70
CA HIS A 606 0.49 -13.13 1.26
C HIS A 606 0.09 -11.89 0.43
N LEU A 607 -0.93 -11.14 0.85
CA LEU A 607 -1.31 -9.87 0.24
C LEU A 607 -0.35 -8.73 0.64
N GLY A 608 0.09 -8.66 1.89
CA GLY A 608 1.15 -7.74 2.34
C GLY A 608 2.48 -7.99 1.63
N ASP A 609 2.85 -9.26 1.47
CA ASP A 609 3.99 -9.72 0.66
C ASP A 609 3.93 -9.24 -0.80
N LYS A 610 2.72 -9.17 -1.37
CA LYS A 610 2.49 -8.68 -2.73
C LYS A 610 2.47 -7.15 -2.80
N LEU A 611 1.93 -6.49 -1.78
CA LEU A 611 1.95 -5.04 -1.63
C LEU A 611 3.40 -4.54 -1.56
N GLN A 612 4.22 -5.11 -0.67
CA GLN A 612 5.62 -4.73 -0.50
C GLN A 612 6.44 -4.91 -1.79
N ARG A 613 6.21 -5.99 -2.55
CA ARG A 613 6.87 -6.18 -3.86
C ARG A 613 6.43 -5.12 -4.88
N ALA A 614 5.15 -4.76 -4.91
CA ALA A 614 4.65 -3.69 -5.77
C ALA A 614 5.16 -2.29 -5.35
N GLU A 615 5.28 -2.01 -4.05
CA GLU A 615 5.86 -0.77 -3.51
C GLU A 615 7.36 -0.67 -3.83
N GLU A 616 8.10 -1.78 -3.71
CA GLU A 616 9.52 -1.90 -4.10
C GLU A 616 9.72 -1.70 -5.61
N GLU A 617 8.85 -2.29 -6.44
CA GLU A 617 8.85 -2.07 -7.90
C GLU A 617 8.53 -0.61 -8.25
N ILE A 618 7.51 0.00 -7.62
CA ILE A 618 7.15 1.41 -7.80
C ILE A 618 8.32 2.33 -7.43
N ARG A 619 9.00 2.07 -6.31
CA ARG A 619 10.19 2.81 -5.89
C ARG A 619 11.30 2.72 -6.92
N GLN A 620 11.61 1.52 -7.43
CA GLN A 620 12.61 1.35 -8.49
C GLN A 620 12.21 2.06 -9.80
N TRP A 621 10.92 2.19 -10.11
CA TRP A 621 10.45 2.98 -11.25
C TRP A 621 10.53 4.48 -11.00
N GLN A 622 10.32 4.95 -9.77
CA GLN A 622 10.53 6.35 -9.38
C GLN A 622 12.01 6.74 -9.47
N GLU A 623 12.93 5.93 -8.92
CA GLU A 623 14.38 6.14 -9.01
C GLU A 623 14.85 6.18 -10.48
N LYS A 624 14.38 5.25 -11.33
CA LYS A 624 14.66 5.25 -12.78
C LYS A 624 14.09 6.48 -13.48
N TYR A 625 12.87 6.91 -13.14
CA TYR A 625 12.24 8.10 -13.71
C TYR A 625 13.02 9.37 -13.32
N GLU A 626 13.46 9.48 -12.08
CA GLU A 626 14.24 10.62 -11.59
C GLU A 626 15.60 10.71 -12.30
N VAL A 627 16.33 9.60 -12.46
CA VAL A 627 17.57 9.53 -13.26
C VAL A 627 17.32 9.92 -14.73
N ILE A 628 16.24 9.43 -15.35
CA ILE A 628 15.88 9.80 -16.73
C ILE A 628 15.50 11.30 -16.83
N SER A 629 14.84 11.86 -15.81
CA SER A 629 14.49 13.28 -15.75
C SER A 629 15.74 14.16 -15.64
N GLN A 630 16.67 13.80 -14.75
CA GLN A 630 17.95 14.50 -14.59
C GLN A 630 18.81 14.43 -15.86
N ALA A 631 18.86 13.26 -16.51
CA ALA A 631 19.53 13.11 -17.80
C ALA A 631 18.87 13.96 -18.90
N ARG A 632 17.53 14.01 -18.95
CA ARG A 632 16.79 14.86 -19.91
C ARG A 632 17.07 16.34 -19.67
N GLU A 633 17.12 16.80 -18.41
CA GLU A 633 17.46 18.18 -18.06
C GLU A 633 18.90 18.53 -18.46
N GLN A 634 19.85 17.62 -18.29
CA GLN A 634 21.23 17.79 -18.77
C GLN A 634 21.31 17.88 -20.30
N TRP A 635 20.53 17.08 -21.04
CA TRP A 635 20.43 17.19 -22.50
C TRP A 635 19.79 18.50 -22.95
N GLU A 636 18.73 18.96 -22.25
CA GLU A 636 18.03 20.23 -22.54
C GLU A 636 18.98 21.43 -22.30
N GLN A 637 19.80 21.40 -21.25
CA GLN A 637 20.87 22.39 -21.00
C GLN A 637 22.00 22.34 -22.05
N GLN A 638 22.37 21.15 -22.54
CA GLN A 638 23.37 21.01 -23.61
C GLN A 638 22.83 21.49 -24.97
N GLU A 639 21.56 21.24 -25.27
CA GLU A 639 20.90 21.78 -26.48
C GLU A 639 20.83 23.30 -26.42
N GLU A 640 20.45 23.89 -25.28
CA GLU A 640 20.45 25.34 -25.07
C GLU A 640 21.86 25.94 -25.31
N GLN A 641 22.90 25.40 -24.65
CA GLN A 641 24.30 25.82 -24.86
C GLN A 641 24.75 25.72 -26.32
N LEU A 642 24.43 24.63 -27.02
CA LEU A 642 24.75 24.48 -28.44
C LEU A 642 23.97 25.46 -29.33
N THR A 643 22.74 25.84 -28.96
CA THR A 643 22.01 26.90 -29.68
C THR A 643 22.56 28.30 -29.42
N GLU A 644 23.04 28.60 -28.20
CA GLU A 644 23.77 29.85 -27.90
C GLU A 644 25.08 29.92 -28.69
N GLU A 645 25.88 28.85 -28.70
CA GLU A 645 27.10 28.77 -29.52
C GLU A 645 26.79 28.97 -31.00
N LEU A 646 25.81 28.24 -31.55
CA LEU A 646 25.38 28.41 -32.95
C LEU A 646 24.86 29.82 -33.23
N GLY A 647 24.25 30.50 -32.25
CA GLY A 647 23.89 31.91 -32.30
C GLY A 647 25.11 32.82 -32.42
N ALA A 648 26.12 32.63 -31.57
CA ALA A 648 27.38 33.36 -31.60
C ALA A 648 28.16 33.12 -32.91
N TRP A 649 28.28 31.87 -33.38
CA TRP A 649 28.87 31.52 -34.67
C TRP A 649 28.13 32.21 -35.83
N ARG A 650 26.78 32.22 -35.83
CA ARG A 650 25.98 32.95 -36.84
C ARG A 650 26.24 34.45 -36.80
N GLN A 651 26.32 35.05 -35.61
CA GLN A 651 26.62 36.48 -35.45
C GLN A 651 28.04 36.82 -35.93
N GLN A 652 29.03 35.97 -35.63
CA GLN A 652 30.41 36.13 -36.10
C GLN A 652 30.54 35.94 -37.63
N ILE A 653 29.79 35.01 -38.21
CA ILE A 653 29.70 34.86 -39.67
C ILE A 653 29.02 36.09 -40.30
N ALA A 654 27.99 36.67 -39.66
CA ALA A 654 27.33 37.87 -40.16
C ALA A 654 28.26 39.09 -40.13
N SER A 655 28.98 39.34 -39.03
CA SER A 655 29.95 40.44 -38.94
C SER A 655 31.16 40.23 -39.85
N SER A 656 31.64 38.99 -40.01
CA SER A 656 32.70 38.67 -40.97
C SER A 656 32.27 38.87 -42.43
N LYS A 657 31.00 38.58 -42.77
CA LYS A 657 30.44 38.88 -44.10
C LYS A 657 30.30 40.38 -44.33
N GLN A 658 29.77 41.12 -43.36
CA GLN A 658 29.66 42.58 -43.44
C GLN A 658 31.04 43.25 -43.61
N ALA A 659 32.07 42.74 -42.92
CA ALA A 659 33.45 43.20 -43.10
C ALA A 659 34.01 42.84 -44.49
N GLN A 660 33.70 41.65 -45.04
CA GLN A 660 34.05 41.31 -46.42
C GLN A 660 33.35 42.23 -47.43
N GLU A 661 32.05 42.49 -47.27
CA GLU A 661 31.28 43.39 -48.14
C GLU A 661 31.84 44.82 -48.10
N GLN A 662 32.28 45.31 -46.93
CA GLN A 662 32.98 46.59 -46.79
C GLN A 662 34.33 46.57 -47.52
N LEU A 663 35.17 45.56 -47.31
CA LEU A 663 36.46 45.42 -48.02
C LEU A 663 36.27 45.27 -49.54
N GLU A 664 35.17 44.66 -49.99
CA GLU A 664 34.81 44.57 -51.41
C GLU A 664 34.30 45.89 -52.00
N VAL A 665 33.81 46.83 -51.19
CA VAL A 665 33.50 48.20 -51.61
C VAL A 665 34.78 49.03 -51.64
N GLU A 666 35.57 49.02 -50.56
CA GLU A 666 36.87 49.71 -50.49
C GLU A 666 37.82 49.28 -51.63
N ASN A 667 37.88 47.99 -51.96
CA ASN A 667 38.70 47.49 -53.06
C ASN A 667 38.16 47.93 -54.45
N LYS A 668 36.84 48.11 -54.60
CA LYS A 668 36.25 48.70 -55.83
C LYS A 668 36.58 50.19 -55.94
N GLU A 669 36.50 50.94 -54.84
CA GLU A 669 36.88 52.36 -54.80
C GLU A 669 38.38 52.54 -55.09
N VAL A 670 39.26 51.75 -54.47
CA VAL A 670 40.71 51.77 -54.73
C VAL A 670 41.02 51.33 -56.17
N SER A 671 40.34 50.32 -56.71
CA SER A 671 40.49 49.92 -58.11
C SER A 671 40.04 51.01 -59.09
N GLN A 672 38.98 51.76 -58.76
CA GLN A 672 38.54 52.90 -59.56
C GLN A 672 39.56 54.05 -59.48
N GLN A 673 40.05 54.40 -58.28
CA GLN A 673 41.09 55.41 -58.09
C GLN A 673 42.38 55.06 -58.85
N LEU A 674 42.75 53.78 -58.90
CA LEU A 674 43.89 53.30 -59.70
C LEU A 674 43.64 53.40 -61.22
N SER A 675 42.39 53.21 -61.68
CA SER A 675 42.01 53.44 -63.08
C SER A 675 42.07 54.92 -63.44
N GLU A 676 41.46 55.78 -62.63
CA GLU A 676 41.46 57.24 -62.81
C GLU A 676 42.89 57.83 -62.77
N LEU A 677 43.76 57.29 -61.91
CA LEU A 677 45.18 57.64 -61.86
C LEU A 677 45.93 57.09 -63.08
N GLY A 678 45.58 55.91 -63.58
CA GLY A 678 46.10 55.34 -64.83
C GLY A 678 45.78 56.22 -66.04
N GLU A 679 44.53 56.65 -66.19
CA GLU A 679 44.09 57.59 -67.23
C GLU A 679 44.83 58.94 -67.12
N GLN A 680 45.06 59.45 -65.91
CA GLN A 680 45.88 60.64 -65.69
C GLN A 680 47.35 60.44 -66.09
N TYR A 681 47.93 59.25 -65.84
CA TYR A 681 49.26 58.90 -66.33
C TYR A 681 49.31 58.81 -67.86
N GLU A 682 48.32 58.21 -68.52
CA GLU A 682 48.25 58.18 -69.99
C GLU A 682 48.15 59.60 -70.56
N VAL A 683 47.27 60.45 -70.02
CA VAL A 683 47.11 61.85 -70.43
C VAL A 683 48.40 62.64 -70.25
N THR A 684 49.12 62.49 -69.13
CA THR A 684 50.39 63.19 -68.90
C THR A 684 51.52 62.66 -69.79
N VAL A 685 51.56 61.36 -70.12
CA VAL A 685 52.48 60.79 -71.13
C VAL A 685 52.16 61.32 -72.53
N HIS A 686 50.88 61.44 -72.90
CA HIS A 686 50.47 62.05 -74.17
C HIS A 686 50.83 63.54 -74.25
N GLN A 687 50.65 64.29 -73.17
CA GLN A 687 51.08 65.70 -73.07
C GLN A 687 52.60 65.85 -73.18
N TYR A 688 53.37 65.00 -72.49
CA TYR A 688 54.83 64.99 -72.57
C TYR A 688 55.32 64.66 -73.99
N ARG A 689 54.72 63.67 -74.65
CA ARG A 689 55.03 63.31 -76.04
C ARG A 689 54.67 64.42 -77.02
N LEU A 690 53.54 65.11 -76.81
CA LEU A 690 53.18 66.29 -77.59
C LEU A 690 54.21 67.41 -77.39
N LEU A 691 54.65 67.66 -76.15
CA LEU A 691 55.68 68.65 -75.84
C LEU A 691 57.02 68.32 -76.52
N GLN A 692 57.43 67.05 -76.53
CA GLN A 692 58.61 66.60 -77.28
C GLN A 692 58.47 66.92 -78.78
N THR A 693 57.37 66.54 -79.43
CA THR A 693 57.17 66.85 -80.86
C THR A 693 57.09 68.36 -81.15
N GLN A 694 56.54 69.17 -80.23
CA GLN A 694 56.57 70.63 -80.34
C GLN A 694 58.00 71.18 -80.23
N GLN A 695 58.83 70.61 -79.37
CA GLN A 695 60.23 71.01 -79.21
C GLN A 695 61.10 70.53 -80.38
N GLU A 696 60.84 69.35 -80.95
CA GLU A 696 61.44 68.88 -82.21
C GLU A 696 61.09 69.82 -83.37
N ILE A 697 59.82 70.19 -83.53
CA ILE A 697 59.36 71.17 -84.54
C ILE A 697 59.96 72.56 -84.28
N HIS A 698 60.18 72.96 -83.02
CA HIS A 698 60.86 74.22 -82.69
C HIS A 698 62.34 74.16 -83.09
N ASN A 699 63.05 73.08 -82.76
CA ASN A 699 64.44 72.85 -83.13
C ASN A 699 64.63 72.79 -84.65
N GLU A 700 63.69 72.18 -85.39
CA GLU A 700 63.67 72.24 -86.86
C GLU A 700 63.50 73.67 -87.38
N ARG A 701 62.66 74.49 -86.74
CA ARG A 701 62.44 75.88 -87.15
C ARG A 701 63.65 76.75 -86.84
N THR A 702 64.31 76.56 -85.69
CA THR A 702 65.56 77.27 -85.38
C THR A 702 66.68 76.85 -86.31
N ALA A 703 66.84 75.55 -86.61
CA ALA A 703 67.81 75.07 -87.60
C ALA A 703 67.56 75.62 -89.01
N LYS A 704 66.29 75.76 -89.44
CA LYS A 704 65.94 76.41 -90.73
C LYS A 704 66.26 77.91 -90.70
N LEU A 705 65.96 78.60 -89.61
CA LEU A 705 66.34 80.02 -89.41
C LEU A 705 67.86 80.21 -89.35
N GLU A 706 68.62 79.28 -88.77
CA GLU A 706 70.08 79.28 -88.78
C GLU A 706 70.63 79.04 -90.20
N GLU A 707 70.02 78.15 -90.99
CA GLU A 707 70.40 77.93 -92.39
C GLU A 707 70.07 79.15 -93.28
N GLU A 708 68.92 79.79 -93.07
CA GLU A 708 68.54 81.05 -93.73
C GLU A 708 69.45 82.21 -93.31
N HIS A 709 69.76 82.35 -92.01
CA HIS A 709 70.71 83.35 -91.50
C HIS A 709 72.11 83.11 -92.06
N ARG A 710 72.55 81.85 -92.17
CA ARG A 710 73.86 81.54 -92.76
C ARG A 710 73.88 81.85 -94.26
N LYS A 711 72.81 81.56 -95.01
CA LYS A 711 72.68 81.99 -96.42
C LYS A 711 72.72 83.51 -96.54
N LEU A 712 72.03 84.23 -95.65
CA LEU A 712 72.04 85.69 -95.62
C LEU A 712 73.42 86.25 -95.24
N GLN A 713 74.18 85.56 -94.38
CA GLN A 713 75.59 85.89 -94.10
C GLN A 713 76.50 85.56 -95.28
N ASP A 714 76.31 84.42 -95.97
CA ASP A 714 77.03 84.03 -97.18
C ASP A 714 76.73 85.02 -98.34
N GLU A 715 75.53 85.60 -98.39
CA GLU A 715 75.13 86.66 -99.33
C GLU A 715 75.64 88.04 -98.92
N TYR A 716 75.57 88.41 -97.64
CA TYR A 716 76.17 89.65 -97.13
C TYR A 716 77.69 89.64 -97.30
N ALA A 717 78.36 88.50 -97.11
CA ALA A 717 79.79 88.34 -97.36
C ALA A 717 80.14 88.51 -98.85
N LYS A 718 79.33 88.00 -99.78
CA LYS A 718 79.49 88.31 -101.21
C LYS A 718 79.29 89.79 -101.48
N LEU A 719 78.23 90.39 -100.96
CA LEU A 719 77.93 91.81 -101.14
C LEU A 719 79.01 92.70 -100.51
N GLN A 720 79.68 92.25 -99.46
CA GLN A 720 80.82 92.91 -98.84
C GLN A 720 82.12 92.71 -99.66
N VAL A 721 82.34 91.53 -100.27
CA VAL A 721 83.43 91.33 -101.23
C VAL A 721 83.22 92.22 -102.45
N GLU A 722 82.03 92.21 -103.06
CA GLU A 722 81.65 93.12 -104.13
C GLU A 722 81.85 94.58 -103.69
N TYR A 723 81.36 95.00 -102.52
CA TYR A 723 81.56 96.38 -102.02
C TYR A 723 83.03 96.74 -101.81
N ASN A 724 83.87 95.79 -101.38
CA ASN A 724 85.31 96.00 -101.30
C ASN A 724 85.95 96.10 -102.69
N GLU A 725 85.51 95.30 -103.68
CA GLU A 725 85.93 95.43 -105.09
C GLU A 725 85.48 96.77 -105.68
N TRP A 726 84.28 97.27 -105.36
CA TRP A 726 83.84 98.62 -105.71
C TRP A 726 84.71 99.70 -105.04
N ILE A 727 85.19 99.49 -103.80
CA ILE A 727 86.17 100.39 -103.16
C ILE A 727 87.53 100.31 -103.86
N GLU A 728 88.08 99.13 -104.14
CA GLU A 728 89.36 98.98 -104.85
C GLU A 728 89.31 99.62 -106.26
N LEU A 729 88.18 99.55 -106.95
CA LEU A 729 87.96 100.26 -108.22
C LEU A 729 87.93 101.79 -108.04
N ILE A 730 87.25 102.29 -107.00
CA ILE A 730 87.19 103.73 -106.69
C ILE A 730 88.56 104.27 -106.23
N GLU A 731 89.37 103.47 -105.55
CA GLU A 731 90.74 103.83 -105.14
C GLU A 731 91.74 103.72 -106.31
N GLN A 732 91.51 102.84 -107.29
CA GLN A 732 92.31 102.79 -108.53
C GLN A 732 92.00 103.96 -109.49
N ASP A 733 90.76 104.45 -109.55
CA ASP A 733 90.36 105.61 -110.37
C ASP A 733 90.83 106.99 -109.81
N GLN A 734 91.67 107.02 -108.77
CA GLN A 734 92.28 108.26 -108.22
C GLN A 734 93.83 108.22 -108.13
N GLY A 735 94.48 107.37 -108.94
CA GLY A 735 95.95 107.29 -109.09
C GLY A 735 96.51 108.02 -110.31
#